data_AF-A0A7C4QB02-F1
#
_entry.id   AF-A0A7C4QB02-F1
#
_cell.length_a   1.000
_cell.length_b   1.000
_cell.length_c   1.000
_cell.angle_alpha   90.00
_cell.angle_beta   90.00
_cell.angle_gamma   90.00
#
_symmetry.space_group_name_H-M   'P 1'
#
loop_
_entity.id
_entity.type
_entity.pdbx_description
1 polymer ?
#
loop_
_entity_poly.entity_id
_entity_poly.type
_entity_poly.pdbx_seq_one_letter_code
_entity_poly.pdbx_strand_id
1 'polypeptide(L)'
;TLIVTLLLIALSIGVGVLWNPRVFLICAAIFYGVYIPLYTTFFTNGGGLATGLIGSLGYWLEQHGVRRGSQPWYYYLVVNLPVYEFLPALGALFAAGIGLSRYWNPAPAPDEAPADPEAPRRFPALLFIGYWSVMALGAFSVAGEKMPWLTTHISLPLILLSGWAIGWFVDRVDWSHFRARRAWLVAILLPVTVLALVAVFGALLGNNPPFQGSELSQLQATSAFISALVVAGIGLASLYRLGEPLGWGNVARLAVLSVFGLLGLFTARAAFIAAYINYDYANEFLVYAHGSRGVRTVMEQIEDISFRTEDGLGLKVAYDADVSWPMEWYLRNFTNRAFYGNQPTREALDAPVVIAGTANWNRVESLLGDRYYQFEYIRMVWPMQDYFPKPDQTIGARIVQALADPQMRQALFNIWWNRDYTLYGQLTNQSFDLAQWPLADRMRMYVRKDIAAQIWSYGVGPAQLSLPPQEDPYLENRQTLTADLVFGALGAAEGQFDGPRGVAVGPDGSVYVTDSRNHRVQQFTADGQFVRAWGRYGKVEDGTGLEGGFFNEPWGIAVGPDGAVYVADLWNHRIQKFTADGQFIRMWGRFAQDGAFDSFYGPRAIAVDAAGRLYVADTGNDRVVVFDSNGNGLDIIGTSGFEPGALDEPVGVAVTSDGGEVYIADTWNQRLQRFVRDELTGEYRFDLEWSVSAWYGQSLDNKPFLTRDAAGRLLAPDPEGYRVLVFDRGGQFLTTWGDAGADNSTFSILAGVAVDPDGRPYVVDYGNNRVMRFPVP
;
A
#
# COMPACT_ATOMS: atom_id res chain seq x y z
N THR A 1 -3.38 34.61 -18.25
CA THR A 1 -4.13 33.85 -19.28
C THR A 1 -5.13 34.68 -20.05
N LEU A 2 -6.07 35.38 -19.40
CA LEU A 2 -7.09 36.21 -20.06
C LEU A 2 -6.52 37.22 -21.07
N ILE A 3 -5.56 38.06 -20.64
CA ILE A 3 -4.95 39.09 -21.50
C ILE A 3 -4.30 38.47 -22.74
N VAL A 4 -3.53 37.40 -22.56
CA VAL A 4 -2.87 36.68 -23.66
C VAL A 4 -3.90 36.08 -24.62
N THR A 5 -4.98 35.50 -24.10
CA THR A 5 -6.04 34.91 -24.94
C THR A 5 -6.72 35.98 -25.78
N LEU A 6 -7.07 37.12 -25.18
CA LEU A 6 -7.67 38.25 -25.89
C LEU A 6 -6.72 38.82 -26.94
N LEU A 7 -5.43 38.94 -26.63
CA LEU A 7 -4.41 39.38 -27.59
C LEU A 7 -4.28 38.42 -28.77
N LEU A 8 -4.27 37.10 -28.53
CA LEU A 8 -4.19 36.09 -29.59
C LEU A 8 -5.46 36.08 -30.46
N ILE A 9 -6.64 36.25 -29.87
CA ILE A 9 -7.90 36.39 -30.61
C ILE A 9 -7.87 37.66 -31.46
N ALA A 10 -7.49 38.80 -30.88
CA ALA A 10 -7.38 40.06 -31.61
C ALA A 10 -6.36 39.99 -32.75
N LEU A 11 -5.21 39.33 -32.51
CA LEU A 11 -4.20 39.09 -33.52
C LEU A 11 -4.72 38.17 -34.63
N SER A 12 -5.43 37.09 -34.27
CA SER A 12 -6.03 36.16 -35.23
C SER A 12 -7.06 36.86 -36.13
N ILE A 13 -7.93 37.69 -35.54
CA ILE A 13 -8.90 38.51 -36.27
C ILE A 13 -8.18 39.52 -37.16
N GLY A 14 -7.19 40.25 -36.63
CA GLY A 14 -6.41 41.23 -37.37
C GLY A 14 -5.71 40.62 -38.58
N VAL A 15 -4.97 39.53 -38.38
CA VAL A 15 -4.27 38.80 -39.45
C VAL A 15 -5.26 38.22 -40.46
N GLY A 16 -6.36 37.62 -39.99
CA GLY A 16 -7.38 37.02 -40.85
C GLY A 16 -8.09 38.03 -41.76
N VAL A 17 -8.48 39.17 -41.19
CA VAL A 17 -9.12 40.29 -41.92
C VAL A 17 -8.14 40.93 -42.89
N LEU A 18 -6.87 41.10 -42.52
CA LEU A 18 -5.83 41.62 -43.40
C LEU A 18 -5.48 40.65 -44.55
N TRP A 19 -5.61 39.34 -44.32
CA TRP A 19 -5.33 38.32 -45.33
C TRP A 19 -6.47 38.17 -46.34
N ASN A 20 -7.66 37.79 -45.87
CA ASN A 20 -8.86 37.68 -46.70
C ASN A 20 -10.11 37.65 -45.79
N PRO A 21 -10.86 38.76 -45.68
CA PRO A 21 -11.92 38.88 -44.71
C PRO A 21 -13.10 37.93 -44.98
N ARG A 22 -13.42 37.65 -46.25
CA ARG A 22 -14.50 36.71 -46.59
C ARG A 22 -14.14 35.28 -46.19
N VAL A 23 -12.95 34.83 -46.56
CA VAL A 23 -12.49 33.46 -46.26
C VAL A 23 -12.31 33.30 -44.75
N PHE A 24 -11.71 34.30 -44.08
CA PHE A 24 -11.54 34.27 -42.63
C PHE A 24 -12.87 34.16 -41.88
N LEU A 25 -13.89 34.95 -42.25
CA LEU A 25 -15.21 34.88 -41.60
C LEU A 25 -15.86 33.51 -41.78
N ILE A 26 -15.72 32.88 -42.96
CA ILE A 26 -16.21 31.51 -43.20
C ILE A 26 -15.47 30.52 -42.30
N CYS A 27 -14.13 30.58 -42.26
CA CYS A 27 -13.32 29.70 -41.42
C CYS A 27 -13.63 29.89 -39.92
N ALA A 28 -13.79 31.13 -39.47
CA ALA A 28 -14.14 31.46 -38.09
C ALA A 28 -15.54 30.94 -37.75
N ALA A 29 -16.52 31.13 -38.63
CA ALA A 29 -17.88 30.61 -38.44
C ALA A 29 -17.89 29.07 -38.35
N ILE A 30 -17.12 28.38 -39.20
CA ILE A 30 -16.99 26.93 -39.13
C ILE A 30 -16.33 26.51 -37.81
N PHE A 31 -15.19 27.12 -37.45
CA PHE A 31 -14.46 26.80 -36.23
C PHE A 31 -15.32 27.00 -34.97
N TYR A 32 -15.89 28.20 -34.80
CA TYR A 32 -16.72 28.50 -33.63
C TYR A 32 -18.05 27.75 -33.66
N GLY A 33 -18.61 27.48 -34.83
CA GLY A 33 -19.80 26.65 -34.99
C GLY A 33 -19.61 25.21 -34.50
N VAL A 34 -18.37 24.68 -34.52
CA VAL A 34 -18.02 23.37 -33.95
C VAL A 34 -17.54 23.49 -32.50
N TYR A 35 -16.67 24.47 -32.22
CA TYR A 35 -16.04 24.66 -30.91
C TYR A 35 -17.07 24.95 -29.82
N ILE A 36 -17.99 25.87 -30.06
CA ILE A 36 -18.98 26.29 -29.06
C ILE A 36 -19.84 25.09 -28.60
N PRO A 37 -20.49 24.31 -29.48
CA PRO A 37 -21.35 23.22 -29.04
C PRO A 37 -20.59 22.00 -28.50
N LEU A 38 -19.40 21.68 -29.03
CA LEU A 38 -18.70 20.42 -28.70
C LEU A 38 -17.59 20.56 -27.67
N TYR A 39 -17.02 21.76 -27.50
CA TYR A 39 -15.82 21.99 -26.69
C TYR A 39 -16.00 23.07 -25.62
N THR A 40 -17.23 23.55 -25.42
CA THR A 40 -17.57 24.44 -24.31
C THR A 40 -18.78 23.94 -23.56
N THR A 41 -18.94 24.41 -22.32
CA THR A 41 -20.13 24.13 -21.51
C THR A 41 -21.27 25.11 -21.79
N PHE A 42 -21.25 25.85 -22.91
CA PHE A 42 -22.20 26.93 -23.19
C PHE A 42 -23.67 26.58 -22.98
N PHE A 43 -24.09 25.36 -23.33
CA PHE A 43 -25.49 24.91 -23.18
C PHE A 43 -25.90 24.61 -21.74
N THR A 44 -24.96 24.29 -20.85
CA THR A 44 -25.21 23.97 -19.44
C THR A 44 -24.71 25.05 -18.47
N ASN A 45 -23.82 25.92 -18.95
CA ASN A 45 -23.22 27.04 -18.24
C ASN A 45 -22.96 28.17 -19.24
N GLY A 46 -23.78 29.23 -19.21
CA GLY A 46 -23.68 30.35 -20.15
C GLY A 46 -22.33 31.10 -20.11
N GLY A 47 -21.60 31.03 -18.99
CA GLY A 47 -20.23 31.56 -18.89
C GLY A 47 -19.15 30.66 -19.53
N GLY A 48 -19.52 29.43 -19.91
CA GLY A 48 -18.67 28.38 -20.47
C GLY A 48 -17.90 28.75 -21.72
N LEU A 49 -18.39 29.72 -22.51
CA LEU A 49 -17.67 30.26 -23.67
C LEU A 49 -16.37 30.96 -23.27
N ALA A 50 -16.44 31.83 -22.26
CA ALA A 50 -15.29 32.59 -21.78
C ALA A 50 -14.39 31.72 -20.91
N THR A 51 -14.97 30.95 -19.99
CA THR A 51 -14.21 30.09 -19.09
C THR A 51 -13.61 28.87 -19.80
N GLY A 52 -14.18 28.42 -20.92
CA GLY A 52 -13.64 27.33 -21.73
C GLY A 52 -12.24 27.66 -22.27
N LEU A 53 -12.11 28.66 -23.14
CA LEU A 53 -10.81 29.02 -23.74
C LEU A 53 -9.78 29.47 -22.69
N ILE A 54 -10.21 30.32 -21.75
CA ILE A 54 -9.30 30.88 -20.74
C ILE A 54 -8.92 29.81 -19.72
N GLY A 55 -9.87 29.00 -19.27
CA GLY A 55 -9.65 27.93 -18.30
C GLY A 55 -8.80 26.81 -18.87
N SER A 56 -9.06 26.36 -20.10
CA SER A 56 -8.23 25.34 -20.76
C SER A 56 -6.79 25.82 -20.97
N LEU A 57 -6.59 27.06 -21.43
CA LEU A 57 -5.24 27.61 -21.56
C LEU A 57 -4.55 27.78 -20.20
N GLY A 58 -5.30 28.21 -19.18
CA GLY A 58 -4.79 28.36 -17.82
C GLY A 58 -4.35 27.03 -17.23
N TYR A 59 -5.21 26.02 -17.33
CA TYR A 59 -4.93 24.65 -16.91
C TYR A 59 -3.69 24.10 -17.63
N TRP A 60 -3.60 24.27 -18.96
CA TRP A 60 -2.45 23.81 -19.74
C TRP A 60 -1.13 24.47 -19.30
N LEU A 61 -1.15 25.79 -19.06
CA LEU A 61 0.02 26.52 -18.55
C LEU A 61 0.44 26.04 -17.16
N GLU A 62 -0.52 25.75 -16.28
CA GLU A 62 -0.25 25.22 -14.95
C GLU A 62 0.40 23.83 -15.00
N GLN A 63 0.03 22.99 -15.98
CA GLN A 63 0.64 21.67 -16.13
C GLN A 63 2.16 21.73 -16.38
N HIS A 64 2.66 22.80 -16.99
CA HIS A 64 4.10 22.98 -17.17
C HIS A 64 4.88 23.19 -15.86
N GLY A 65 4.19 23.58 -14.78
CA GLY A 65 4.74 23.62 -13.42
C GLY A 65 4.73 22.25 -12.75
N VAL A 66 3.72 21.42 -13.02
CA VAL A 66 3.59 20.06 -12.48
C VAL A 66 4.68 19.14 -13.03
N ARG A 67 4.93 19.19 -14.35
CA ARG A 67 5.96 18.39 -15.03
C ARG A 67 5.88 16.91 -14.69
N ARG A 68 4.70 16.31 -14.89
CA ARG A 68 4.48 14.90 -14.54
C ARG A 68 5.57 14.04 -15.19
N GLY A 69 6.09 13.10 -14.42
CA GLY A 69 7.16 12.21 -14.87
C GLY A 69 8.50 12.87 -15.19
N SER A 70 8.63 14.20 -15.23
CA SER A 70 9.89 14.91 -15.54
C SER A 70 10.62 14.40 -16.79
N GLN A 71 9.88 14.06 -17.85
CA GLN A 71 10.46 13.43 -19.03
C GLN A 71 11.57 14.30 -19.66
N PRO A 72 12.67 13.67 -20.14
CA PRO A 72 13.79 14.40 -20.75
C PRO A 72 13.40 15.05 -22.08
N TRP A 73 14.19 16.03 -22.53
CA TRP A 73 13.91 16.77 -23.76
C TRP A 73 13.85 15.90 -25.02
N TYR A 74 14.59 14.78 -25.03
CA TYR A 74 14.62 13.83 -26.15
C TYR A 74 13.53 12.76 -26.07
N TYR A 75 12.61 12.84 -25.12
CA TYR A 75 11.58 11.82 -24.88
C TYR A 75 10.74 11.49 -26.13
N TYR A 76 10.20 12.49 -26.83
CA TYR A 76 9.42 12.23 -28.04
C TYR A 76 10.28 11.67 -29.18
N LEU A 77 11.51 12.16 -29.33
CA LEU A 77 12.42 11.78 -30.40
C LEU A 77 12.93 10.35 -30.26
N VAL A 78 13.22 9.90 -29.04
CA VAL A 78 13.88 8.61 -28.77
C VAL A 78 12.87 7.53 -28.36
N VAL A 79 11.73 7.90 -27.76
CA VAL A 79 10.75 6.94 -27.25
C VAL A 79 9.49 6.93 -28.11
N ASN A 80 8.71 8.02 -28.15
CA ASN A 80 7.39 7.98 -28.80
C ASN A 80 7.46 7.80 -30.32
N LEU A 81 8.26 8.62 -31.00
CA LEU A 81 8.34 8.57 -32.47
C LEU A 81 8.86 7.22 -32.99
N PRO A 82 9.95 6.64 -32.46
CA PRO A 82 10.45 5.36 -32.97
C PRO A 82 9.55 4.17 -32.61
N VAL A 83 8.84 4.21 -31.48
CA VAL A 83 8.06 3.07 -30.99
C VAL A 83 6.66 3.01 -31.61
N TYR A 84 5.98 4.16 -31.79
CA TYR A 84 4.58 4.19 -32.26
C TYR A 84 4.39 4.94 -33.56
N GLU A 85 5.10 6.06 -33.73
CA GLU A 85 4.86 6.99 -34.84
C GLU A 85 5.95 6.89 -35.94
N PHE A 86 6.53 5.69 -36.10
CA PHE A 86 7.60 5.45 -37.06
C PHE A 86 7.14 5.62 -38.51
N LEU A 87 5.89 5.25 -38.83
CA LEU A 87 5.30 5.43 -40.15
C LEU A 87 5.22 6.92 -40.53
N PRO A 88 4.57 7.79 -39.73
CA PRO A 88 4.52 9.21 -40.05
C PRO A 88 5.87 9.91 -39.90
N ALA A 89 6.76 9.47 -39.00
CA ALA A 89 8.11 10.01 -38.90
C ALA A 89 8.93 9.73 -40.18
N LEU A 90 8.96 8.48 -40.64
CA LEU A 90 9.66 8.10 -41.88
C LEU A 90 9.02 8.72 -43.12
N GLY A 91 7.68 8.79 -43.17
CA GLY A 91 6.96 9.43 -44.27
C GLY A 91 7.21 10.93 -44.35
N ALA A 92 7.32 11.63 -43.21
CA ALA A 92 7.68 13.05 -43.19
C ALA A 92 9.14 13.30 -43.59
N LEU A 93 10.08 12.46 -43.15
CA LEU A 93 11.47 12.51 -43.63
C LEU A 93 11.55 12.26 -45.15
N PHE A 94 10.74 11.33 -45.65
CA PHE A 94 10.62 11.06 -47.07
C PHE A 94 10.03 12.27 -47.84
N ALA A 95 9.00 12.92 -47.29
CA ALA A 95 8.44 14.16 -47.82
C ALA A 95 9.50 15.27 -47.89
N ALA A 96 10.30 15.42 -46.84
CA ALA A 96 11.40 16.37 -46.79
C ALA A 96 12.47 16.07 -47.84
N GLY A 97 12.83 14.80 -48.05
CA GLY A 97 13.74 14.36 -49.10
C GLY A 97 13.24 14.72 -50.51
N ILE A 98 11.95 14.53 -50.78
CA ILE A 98 11.31 14.97 -52.04
C ILE A 98 11.41 16.51 -52.18
N GLY A 99 11.17 17.24 -51.09
CA GLY A 99 11.29 18.70 -51.03
C GLY A 99 12.71 19.20 -51.35
N LEU A 100 13.72 18.64 -50.69
CA LEU A 100 15.14 18.97 -50.92
C LEU A 100 15.58 18.62 -52.34
N SER A 101 15.17 17.45 -52.84
CA SER A 101 15.48 17.04 -54.21
C SER A 101 14.93 18.04 -55.23
N ARG A 102 13.71 18.55 -55.02
CA ARG A 102 13.10 19.58 -55.88
C ARG A 102 13.74 20.96 -55.73
N TYR A 103 14.29 21.28 -54.56
CA TYR A 103 15.02 22.52 -54.34
C TYR A 103 16.36 22.53 -55.09
N TRP A 104 17.10 21.41 -55.06
CA TRP A 104 18.38 21.29 -55.77
C TRP A 104 18.25 20.98 -57.26
N ASN A 105 17.23 20.21 -57.64
CA ASN A 105 16.91 19.90 -59.03
C ASN A 105 15.50 20.43 -59.35
N PRO A 106 15.34 21.75 -59.51
CA PRO A 106 14.08 22.31 -59.97
C PRO A 106 13.78 21.73 -61.35
N ALA A 107 12.57 21.22 -61.55
CA ALA A 107 12.11 20.89 -62.89
C ALA A 107 12.17 22.17 -63.75
N PRO A 108 12.51 22.08 -65.05
CA PRO A 108 12.36 23.22 -65.93
C PRO A 108 10.92 23.73 -65.79
N ALA A 109 10.78 25.03 -65.54
CA ALA A 109 9.47 25.64 -65.53
C ALA A 109 8.78 25.23 -66.84
N PRO A 110 7.50 24.83 -66.81
CA PRO A 110 6.74 24.80 -68.05
C PRO A 110 6.92 26.17 -68.73
N ASP A 111 6.78 26.24 -70.05
CA ASP A 111 6.56 27.52 -70.73
C ASP A 111 5.21 28.10 -70.21
N GLU A 112 5.23 28.62 -68.99
CA GLU A 112 4.10 29.23 -68.34
C GLU A 112 3.91 30.58 -69.02
N ALA A 113 2.72 30.75 -69.62
CA ALA A 113 2.22 32.06 -70.00
C ALA A 113 2.49 33.06 -68.86
N PRO A 114 2.81 34.33 -69.16
CA PRO A 114 3.23 35.31 -68.15
C PRO A 114 2.28 35.26 -66.96
N ALA A 115 2.85 35.04 -65.77
CA ALA A 115 2.09 34.91 -64.54
C ALA A 115 1.11 36.07 -64.42
N ASP A 116 -0.18 35.76 -64.41
CA ASP A 116 -1.24 36.74 -64.18
C ASP A 116 -0.94 37.46 -62.84
N PRO A 117 -0.62 38.77 -62.84
CA PRO A 117 -0.30 39.51 -61.63
C PRO A 117 -1.45 39.54 -60.63
N GLU A 118 -2.68 39.28 -61.09
CA GLU A 118 -3.89 39.21 -60.26
C GLU A 118 -4.19 37.80 -59.73
N ALA A 119 -3.44 36.77 -60.14
CA ALA A 119 -3.62 35.42 -59.61
C ALA A 119 -3.24 35.39 -58.12
N PRO A 120 -4.14 34.93 -57.22
CA PRO A 120 -3.85 34.89 -55.80
C PRO A 120 -2.66 33.97 -55.53
N ARG A 121 -1.64 34.49 -54.81
CA ARG A 121 -0.49 33.70 -54.36
C ARG A 121 -1.00 32.48 -53.58
N ARG A 122 -0.75 31.29 -54.10
CA ARG A 122 -1.15 30.03 -53.45
C ARG A 122 -0.43 29.90 -52.11
N PHE A 123 -1.18 29.60 -51.05
CA PHE A 123 -0.62 29.36 -49.73
C PHE A 123 0.39 28.19 -49.77
N PRO A 124 1.61 28.34 -49.23
CA PRO A 124 2.64 27.30 -49.30
C PRO A 124 2.36 26.20 -48.25
N ALA A 125 1.30 25.42 -48.48
CA ALA A 125 0.75 24.46 -47.51
C ALA A 125 1.79 23.44 -47.01
N LEU A 126 2.62 22.89 -47.90
CA LEU A 126 3.64 21.91 -47.50
C LEU A 126 4.75 22.52 -46.65
N LEU A 127 5.18 23.76 -46.94
CA LEU A 127 6.15 24.46 -46.12
C LEU A 127 5.56 24.79 -44.75
N PHE A 128 4.28 25.16 -44.70
CA PHE A 128 3.57 25.36 -43.44
C PHE A 128 3.48 24.08 -42.60
N ILE A 129 3.10 22.94 -43.20
CA ILE A 129 3.03 21.67 -42.47
C ILE A 129 4.43 21.20 -42.03
N GLY A 130 5.46 21.44 -42.85
CA GLY A 130 6.86 21.22 -42.49
C GLY A 130 7.31 22.06 -41.29
N TYR A 131 7.04 23.36 -41.34
CA TYR A 131 7.24 24.27 -40.21
C TYR A 131 6.48 23.81 -38.96
N TRP A 132 5.21 23.45 -39.10
CA TRP A 132 4.37 22.96 -38.01
C TRP A 132 4.95 21.68 -37.39
N SER A 133 5.43 20.74 -38.21
CA SER A 133 6.08 19.51 -37.74
C SER A 133 7.32 19.80 -36.88
N VAL A 134 8.22 20.63 -37.39
CA VAL A 134 9.48 20.98 -36.69
C VAL A 134 9.19 21.76 -35.42
N MET A 135 8.29 22.74 -35.48
CA MET A 135 7.92 23.55 -34.32
C MET A 135 7.19 22.74 -33.26
N ALA A 136 6.27 21.86 -33.63
CA ALA A 136 5.57 21.00 -32.69
C ALA A 136 6.57 20.09 -31.96
N LEU A 137 7.44 19.41 -32.71
CA LEU A 137 8.47 18.56 -32.11
C LEU A 137 9.38 19.36 -31.17
N GLY A 138 9.89 20.51 -31.60
CA GLY A 138 10.77 21.36 -30.79
C GLY A 138 10.08 21.91 -29.54
N ALA A 139 8.90 22.52 -29.70
CA ALA A 139 8.17 23.17 -28.61
C ALA A 139 7.74 22.17 -27.53
N PHE A 140 7.18 21.02 -27.92
CA PHE A 140 6.80 19.99 -26.95
C PHE A 140 8.01 19.29 -26.32
N SER A 141 9.14 19.21 -27.03
CA SER A 141 10.39 18.66 -26.47
C SER A 141 11.02 19.57 -25.40
N VAL A 142 10.79 20.88 -25.44
CA VAL A 142 11.29 21.82 -24.41
C VAL A 142 10.24 22.20 -23.36
N ALA A 143 8.96 21.88 -23.60
CA ALA A 143 7.87 22.13 -22.66
C ALA A 143 8.13 21.45 -21.30
N GLY A 144 7.63 22.08 -20.22
CA GLY A 144 7.73 21.51 -18.88
C GLY A 144 7.02 20.16 -18.78
N GLU A 145 5.72 20.16 -19.09
CA GLU A 145 4.89 18.96 -19.21
C GLU A 145 5.20 18.21 -20.51
N LYS A 146 5.54 16.93 -20.40
CA LYS A 146 5.80 16.02 -21.52
C LYS A 146 5.16 14.68 -21.25
N MET A 147 4.23 14.27 -22.09
CA MET A 147 3.37 13.12 -21.85
C MET A 147 2.98 12.44 -23.16
N PRO A 148 2.75 11.10 -23.17
CA PRO A 148 2.42 10.36 -24.39
C PRO A 148 1.23 10.92 -25.17
N TRP A 149 0.19 11.41 -24.49
CA TRP A 149 -1.01 11.96 -25.15
C TRP A 149 -0.76 13.28 -25.90
N LEU A 150 0.35 13.98 -25.60
CA LEU A 150 0.74 15.17 -26.36
C LEU A 150 1.41 14.82 -27.70
N THR A 151 1.78 13.54 -27.89
CA THR A 151 2.35 13.04 -29.16
C THR A 151 1.43 13.32 -30.33
N THR A 152 0.10 13.34 -30.16
CA THR A 152 -0.86 13.66 -31.23
C THR A 152 -0.59 15.02 -31.87
N HIS A 153 -0.14 16.03 -31.10
CA HIS A 153 0.19 17.34 -31.65
C HIS A 153 1.47 17.33 -32.52
N ILE A 154 2.35 16.36 -32.28
CA ILE A 154 3.58 16.13 -33.03
C ILE A 154 3.29 15.24 -34.24
N SER A 155 2.53 14.16 -34.07
CA SER A 155 2.29 13.18 -35.12
C SER A 155 1.31 13.67 -36.19
N LEU A 156 0.31 14.49 -35.84
CA LEU A 156 -0.67 15.00 -36.81
C LEU A 156 -0.04 15.69 -38.04
N PRO A 157 0.86 16.69 -37.91
CA PRO A 157 1.50 17.28 -39.08
C PRO A 157 2.42 16.29 -39.83
N LEU A 158 3.07 15.37 -39.12
CA LEU A 158 3.88 14.31 -39.73
C LEU A 158 3.03 13.35 -40.57
N ILE A 159 1.83 13.00 -40.09
CA ILE A 159 0.85 12.18 -40.81
C ILE A 159 0.43 12.89 -42.11
N LEU A 160 0.16 14.21 -42.05
CA LEU A 160 -0.23 14.97 -43.25
C LEU A 160 0.91 15.01 -44.30
N LEU A 161 2.15 15.24 -43.88
CA LEU A 161 3.32 15.19 -44.78
C LEU A 161 3.50 13.79 -45.38
N SER A 162 3.33 12.76 -44.56
CA SER A 162 3.45 11.37 -44.98
C SER A 162 2.37 11.01 -45.99
N GLY A 163 1.11 11.36 -45.72
CA GLY A 163 -0.01 11.17 -46.63
C GLY A 163 0.23 11.88 -47.97
N TRP A 164 0.75 13.11 -47.94
CA TRP A 164 1.12 13.82 -49.16
C TRP A 164 2.24 13.10 -49.93
N ALA A 165 3.33 12.69 -49.26
CA ALA A 165 4.46 12.05 -49.91
C ALA A 165 4.10 10.68 -50.51
N ILE A 166 3.30 9.89 -49.79
CA ILE A 166 2.78 8.61 -50.27
C ILE A 166 1.84 8.85 -51.45
N GLY A 167 0.90 9.80 -51.32
CA GLY A 167 -0.02 10.19 -52.41
C GLY A 167 0.72 10.64 -53.67
N TRP A 168 1.77 11.45 -53.51
CA TRP A 168 2.63 11.91 -54.62
C TRP A 168 3.26 10.74 -55.39
N PHE A 169 3.58 9.64 -54.71
CA PHE A 169 4.08 8.41 -55.34
C PHE A 169 2.96 7.60 -56.00
N VAL A 170 1.82 7.44 -55.31
CA VAL A 170 0.62 6.76 -55.82
C VAL A 170 0.16 7.38 -57.15
N ASP A 171 0.13 8.71 -57.24
CA ASP A 171 -0.29 9.44 -58.44
C ASP A 171 0.67 9.25 -59.63
N ARG A 172 1.93 8.89 -59.37
CA ARG A 172 2.96 8.63 -60.38
C ARG A 172 3.06 7.18 -60.81
N VAL A 173 2.32 6.28 -60.16
CA VAL A 173 2.21 4.90 -60.61
C VAL A 173 1.20 4.84 -61.75
N ASP A 174 1.61 4.27 -62.89
CA ASP A 174 0.69 4.02 -63.98
C ASP A 174 -0.22 2.82 -63.65
N TRP A 175 -1.37 3.11 -63.05
CA TRP A 175 -2.36 2.11 -62.65
C TRP A 175 -3.01 1.37 -63.82
N SER A 176 -2.94 1.92 -65.03
CA SER A 176 -3.45 1.26 -66.24
C SER A 176 -2.50 0.15 -66.71
N HIS A 177 -1.19 0.45 -66.75
CA HIS A 177 -0.14 -0.55 -67.00
C HIS A 177 -0.06 -1.59 -65.88
N PHE A 178 -0.34 -1.19 -64.63
CA PHE A 178 -0.36 -2.08 -63.47
C PHE A 178 -1.35 -3.26 -63.64
N ARG A 179 -2.58 -2.98 -64.08
CA ARG A 179 -3.61 -4.01 -64.25
C ARG A 179 -3.38 -4.90 -65.48
N ALA A 180 -2.87 -4.34 -66.57
CA ALA A 180 -2.71 -5.06 -67.84
C ALA A 180 -1.55 -6.08 -67.85
N ARG A 181 -0.44 -5.82 -67.12
CA ARG A 181 0.80 -6.62 -67.20
C ARG A 181 1.08 -7.52 -65.99
N ARG A 182 0.02 -7.95 -65.28
CA ARG A 182 0.14 -8.77 -64.04
C ARG A 182 1.02 -8.11 -62.95
N ALA A 183 1.10 -6.78 -62.90
CA ALA A 183 1.93 -6.06 -61.94
C ALA A 183 1.50 -6.25 -60.48
N TRP A 184 0.27 -6.71 -60.26
CA TRP A 184 -0.20 -7.16 -58.96
C TRP A 184 0.67 -8.32 -58.40
N LEU A 185 1.27 -9.17 -59.25
CA LEU A 185 2.24 -10.17 -58.80
C LEU A 185 3.51 -9.53 -58.23
N VAL A 186 4.00 -8.45 -58.86
CA VAL A 186 5.13 -7.67 -58.34
C VAL A 186 4.77 -7.01 -57.01
N ALA A 187 3.55 -6.49 -56.87
CA ALA A 187 3.07 -5.90 -55.62
C ALA A 187 2.94 -6.93 -54.47
N ILE A 188 2.70 -8.21 -54.77
CA ILE A 188 2.68 -9.30 -53.77
C ILE A 188 4.10 -9.79 -53.46
N LEU A 189 4.94 -9.95 -54.49
CA LEU A 189 6.30 -10.47 -54.34
C LEU A 189 7.24 -9.48 -53.67
N LEU A 190 7.03 -8.18 -53.83
CA LEU A 190 7.87 -7.13 -53.25
C LEU A 190 7.90 -7.22 -51.71
N PRO A 191 6.77 -7.18 -50.98
CA PRO A 191 6.77 -7.36 -49.53
C PRO A 191 7.47 -8.64 -49.07
N VAL A 192 7.20 -9.77 -49.72
CA VAL A 192 7.81 -11.07 -49.38
C VAL A 192 9.32 -11.04 -49.58
N THR A 193 9.79 -10.48 -50.70
CA THR A 193 11.22 -10.36 -51.00
C THR A 193 11.91 -9.40 -50.04
N VAL A 194 11.27 -8.27 -49.70
CA VAL A 194 11.80 -7.31 -48.72
C VAL A 194 11.93 -7.97 -47.35
N LEU A 195 10.90 -8.67 -46.87
CA LEU A 195 10.95 -9.38 -45.58
C LEU A 195 12.02 -10.48 -45.57
N ALA A 196 12.17 -11.23 -46.67
CA ALA A 196 13.21 -12.25 -46.81
C ALA A 196 14.61 -11.64 -46.78
N LEU A 197 14.84 -10.51 -47.47
CA LEU A 197 16.10 -9.78 -47.42
C LEU A 197 16.39 -9.24 -46.01
N VAL A 198 15.40 -8.67 -45.33
CA VAL A 198 15.53 -8.24 -43.93
C VAL A 198 15.90 -9.43 -43.03
N ALA A 199 15.31 -10.61 -43.23
CA ALA A 199 15.65 -11.81 -42.48
C ALA A 199 17.09 -12.30 -42.77
N VAL A 200 17.56 -12.24 -44.02
CA VAL A 200 18.94 -12.57 -44.39
C VAL A 200 19.95 -11.66 -43.69
N PHE A 201 19.77 -10.34 -43.80
CA PHE A 201 20.67 -9.38 -43.17
C PHE A 201 20.54 -9.40 -41.64
N GLY A 202 19.33 -9.60 -41.12
CA GLY A 202 19.07 -9.73 -39.69
C GLY A 202 19.76 -10.95 -39.08
N ALA A 203 19.76 -12.08 -39.78
CA ALA A 203 20.46 -13.29 -39.33
C ALA A 203 21.99 -13.10 -39.32
N LEU A 204 22.56 -12.40 -40.30
CA LEU A 204 24.00 -12.11 -40.35
C LEU A 204 24.46 -11.16 -39.24
N LEU A 205 23.60 -10.22 -38.84
CA LEU A 205 23.91 -9.18 -37.85
C LEU A 205 23.41 -9.52 -36.44
N GLY A 206 22.73 -10.66 -36.26
CA GLY A 206 22.09 -11.08 -35.02
C GLY A 206 23.00 -11.86 -34.07
N ASN A 207 22.42 -12.37 -32.99
CA ASN A 207 23.14 -13.06 -31.90
C ASN A 207 23.70 -14.43 -32.30
N ASN A 208 23.00 -15.12 -33.20
CA ASN A 208 23.38 -16.43 -33.70
C ASN A 208 23.57 -16.32 -35.21
N PRO A 209 24.75 -15.85 -35.69
CA PRO A 209 25.03 -15.86 -37.11
C PRO A 209 24.94 -17.29 -37.66
N PRO A 210 24.69 -17.46 -38.96
CA PRO A 210 24.67 -18.79 -39.56
C PRO A 210 26.07 -19.43 -39.53
N PHE A 211 26.11 -20.76 -39.63
CA PHE A 211 27.34 -21.57 -39.75
C PHE A 211 28.29 -21.54 -38.54
N GLN A 212 27.76 -21.41 -37.33
CA GLN A 212 28.59 -21.31 -36.10
C GLN A 212 28.90 -22.65 -35.42
N GLY A 213 28.19 -23.73 -35.78
CA GLY A 213 28.43 -25.06 -35.20
C GLY A 213 27.24 -26.01 -35.33
N SER A 214 27.27 -27.10 -34.57
CA SER A 214 26.33 -28.23 -34.66
C SER A 214 25.30 -28.28 -33.53
N GLU A 215 25.26 -27.29 -32.63
CA GLU A 215 24.21 -27.20 -31.62
C GLU A 215 22.85 -26.89 -32.26
N LEU A 216 21.76 -27.33 -31.63
CA LEU A 216 20.41 -27.20 -32.20
C LEU A 216 20.04 -25.74 -32.55
N SER A 217 20.37 -24.79 -31.68
CA SER A 217 20.12 -23.35 -31.90
C SER A 217 20.92 -22.78 -33.08
N GLN A 218 22.17 -23.23 -33.26
CA GLN A 218 23.06 -22.82 -34.34
C GLN A 218 22.63 -23.43 -35.69
N LEU A 219 22.18 -24.69 -35.67
CA LEU A 219 21.60 -25.35 -36.84
C LEU A 219 20.28 -24.69 -37.26
N GLN A 220 19.42 -24.33 -36.30
CA GLN A 220 18.19 -23.58 -36.56
C GLN A 220 18.49 -22.22 -37.21
N ALA A 221 19.44 -21.45 -36.67
CA ALA A 221 19.86 -20.17 -37.25
C ALA A 221 20.37 -20.32 -38.68
N THR A 222 21.18 -21.35 -38.93
CA THR A 222 21.70 -21.67 -40.27
C THR A 222 20.57 -22.06 -41.24
N SER A 223 19.63 -22.89 -40.80
CA SER A 223 18.48 -23.31 -41.62
C SER A 223 17.55 -22.15 -41.96
N ALA A 224 17.31 -21.24 -41.01
CA ALA A 224 16.50 -20.04 -41.20
C ALA A 224 17.17 -19.08 -42.18
N PHE A 225 18.49 -18.87 -42.05
CA PHE A 225 19.28 -18.06 -42.98
C PHE A 225 19.23 -18.61 -44.40
N ILE A 226 19.48 -19.91 -44.59
CA ILE A 226 19.44 -20.55 -45.93
C ILE A 226 18.04 -20.43 -46.53
N SER A 227 16.99 -20.68 -45.74
CA SER A 227 15.60 -20.57 -46.20
C SER A 227 15.27 -19.14 -46.63
N ALA A 228 15.64 -18.15 -45.81
CA ALA A 228 15.47 -16.74 -46.14
C ALA A 228 16.26 -16.35 -47.39
N LEU A 229 17.48 -16.86 -47.57
CA LEU A 229 18.32 -16.61 -48.74
C LEU A 229 17.71 -17.20 -50.02
N VAL A 230 17.17 -18.42 -49.94
CA VAL A 230 16.46 -19.06 -51.07
C VAL A 230 15.21 -18.27 -51.44
N VAL A 231 14.39 -17.88 -50.46
CA VAL A 231 13.19 -17.07 -50.70
C VAL A 231 13.56 -15.70 -51.27
N ALA A 232 14.59 -15.03 -50.74
CA ALA A 232 15.09 -13.77 -51.26
C ALA A 232 15.63 -13.91 -52.69
N GLY A 233 16.37 -14.98 -53.00
CA GLY A 233 16.87 -15.28 -54.33
C GLY A 233 15.77 -15.54 -55.35
N ILE A 234 14.79 -16.37 -55.00
CA ILE A 234 13.60 -16.63 -55.84
C ILE A 234 12.79 -15.33 -56.02
N GLY A 235 12.61 -14.56 -54.95
CA GLY A 235 11.93 -13.26 -54.97
C GLY A 235 12.61 -12.28 -55.91
N LEU A 236 13.92 -12.06 -55.76
CA LEU A 236 14.72 -11.18 -56.63
C LEU A 236 14.71 -11.64 -58.09
N ALA A 237 14.87 -12.94 -58.35
CA ALA A 237 14.81 -13.48 -59.72
C ALA A 237 13.42 -13.29 -60.35
N SER A 238 12.37 -13.48 -59.57
CA SER A 238 10.98 -13.27 -60.01
C SER A 238 10.69 -11.79 -60.25
N LEU A 239 11.17 -10.90 -59.38
CA LEU A 239 11.07 -9.45 -59.53
C LEU A 239 11.87 -8.93 -60.73
N TYR A 240 13.04 -9.51 -61.02
CA TYR A 240 13.81 -9.17 -62.21
C TYR A 240 13.05 -9.52 -63.49
N ARG A 241 12.51 -10.74 -63.59
CA ARG A 241 11.74 -11.20 -64.75
C ARG A 241 10.42 -10.45 -64.94
N LEU A 242 9.71 -10.17 -63.84
CA LEU A 242 8.42 -9.47 -63.90
C LEU A 242 8.59 -7.96 -63.97
N GLY A 243 9.70 -7.42 -63.48
CA GLY A 243 9.98 -5.98 -63.39
C GLY A 243 10.46 -5.35 -64.70
N GLU A 244 11.20 -6.10 -65.52
CA GLU A 244 11.63 -5.64 -66.85
C GLU A 244 10.47 -5.13 -67.73
N PRO A 245 9.35 -5.85 -67.93
CA PRO A 245 8.22 -5.36 -68.71
C PRO A 245 7.40 -4.25 -68.02
N LEU A 246 7.60 -4.01 -66.73
CA LEU A 246 6.94 -2.94 -65.97
C LEU A 246 7.74 -1.64 -65.94
N GLY A 247 9.04 -1.72 -66.23
CA GLY A 247 10.00 -0.64 -66.08
C GLY A 247 10.45 -0.49 -64.63
N TRP A 248 11.77 -0.47 -64.43
CA TRP A 248 12.39 -0.39 -63.11
C TRP A 248 11.98 0.83 -62.29
N GLY A 249 11.61 1.94 -62.93
CA GLY A 249 11.05 3.10 -62.23
C GLY A 249 9.71 2.82 -61.56
N ASN A 250 8.84 2.01 -62.18
CA ASN A 250 7.56 1.61 -61.58
C ASN A 250 7.77 0.56 -60.50
N VAL A 251 8.70 -0.38 -60.70
CA VAL A 251 9.08 -1.35 -59.67
C VAL A 251 9.62 -0.66 -58.42
N ALA A 252 10.47 0.36 -58.57
CA ALA A 252 10.99 1.16 -57.46
C ALA A 252 9.88 1.90 -56.70
N ARG A 253 8.92 2.51 -57.42
CA ARG A 253 7.74 3.15 -56.81
C ARG A 253 6.89 2.14 -56.04
N LEU A 254 6.62 0.98 -56.63
CA LEU A 254 5.88 -0.10 -55.97
C LEU A 254 6.65 -0.65 -54.77
N ALA A 255 7.99 -0.70 -54.81
CA ALA A 255 8.80 -1.11 -53.68
C ALA A 255 8.67 -0.13 -52.51
N VAL A 256 8.72 1.18 -52.78
CA VAL A 256 8.47 2.23 -51.77
C VAL A 256 7.06 2.09 -51.19
N LEU A 257 6.03 1.95 -52.03
CA LEU A 257 4.65 1.75 -51.57
C LEU A 257 4.49 0.45 -50.77
N SER A 258 5.22 -0.61 -51.13
CA SER A 258 5.22 -1.89 -50.39
C SER A 258 5.83 -1.73 -49.01
N VAL A 259 6.94 -0.99 -48.88
CA VAL A 259 7.56 -0.68 -47.59
C VAL A 259 6.59 0.12 -46.71
N PHE A 260 6.00 1.21 -47.24
CA PHE A 260 5.01 2.00 -46.48
C PHE A 260 3.73 1.22 -46.16
N GLY A 261 3.31 0.31 -47.04
CA GLY A 261 2.20 -0.61 -46.78
C GLY A 261 2.49 -1.59 -45.64
N LEU A 262 3.70 -2.17 -45.61
CA LEU A 262 4.17 -3.00 -44.50
C LEU A 262 4.25 -2.20 -43.19
N LEU A 263 4.78 -0.98 -43.22
CA LEU A 263 4.80 -0.09 -42.06
C LEU A 263 3.37 0.23 -41.58
N GLY A 264 2.42 0.46 -42.49
CA GLY A 264 0.99 0.63 -42.16
C GLY A 264 0.39 -0.59 -41.48
N LEU A 265 0.68 -1.81 -41.96
CA LEU A 265 0.27 -3.04 -41.30
C LEU A 265 0.89 -3.19 -39.91
N PHE A 266 2.17 -2.82 -39.75
CA PHE A 266 2.84 -2.85 -38.45
C PHE A 266 2.27 -1.80 -37.49
N THR A 267 1.97 -0.59 -37.96
CA THR A 267 1.29 0.44 -37.16
C THR A 267 -0.10 -0.05 -36.73
N ALA A 268 -0.88 -0.64 -37.63
CA ALA A 268 -2.19 -1.21 -37.29
C ALA A 268 -2.08 -2.36 -36.26
N ARG A 269 -1.10 -3.25 -36.43
CA ARG A 269 -0.81 -4.32 -35.46
C ARG A 269 -0.40 -3.74 -34.10
N ALA A 270 0.51 -2.77 -34.07
CA ALA A 270 0.98 -2.14 -32.83
C ALA A 270 -0.17 -1.43 -32.10
N ALA A 271 -1.02 -0.71 -32.84
CA ALA A 271 -2.22 -0.10 -32.29
C ALA A 271 -3.19 -1.13 -31.72
N PHE A 272 -3.41 -2.26 -32.43
CA PHE A 272 -4.28 -3.34 -31.95
C PHE A 272 -3.72 -3.98 -30.68
N ILE A 273 -2.40 -4.26 -30.64
CA ILE A 273 -1.75 -4.82 -29.45
C ILE A 273 -1.90 -3.86 -28.27
N ALA A 274 -1.55 -2.59 -28.43
CA ALA A 274 -1.63 -1.60 -27.36
C ALA A 274 -3.07 -1.40 -26.85
N ALA A 275 -4.06 -1.40 -27.74
CA ALA A 275 -5.45 -1.14 -27.37
C ALA A 275 -6.23 -2.37 -26.85
N TYR A 276 -5.89 -3.59 -27.29
CA TYR A 276 -6.71 -4.78 -27.03
C TYR A 276 -5.97 -5.96 -26.40
N ILE A 277 -4.63 -6.00 -26.46
CA ILE A 277 -3.83 -7.10 -25.89
C ILE A 277 -3.10 -6.62 -24.63
N ASN A 278 -2.38 -5.50 -24.74
CA ASN A 278 -1.54 -4.95 -23.68
C ASN A 278 -2.20 -3.85 -22.86
N TYR A 279 -3.51 -3.63 -23.04
CA TYR A 279 -4.22 -2.50 -22.45
C TYR A 279 -4.18 -2.47 -20.91
N ASP A 280 -3.93 -3.60 -20.26
CA ASP A 280 -3.83 -3.72 -18.79
C ASP A 280 -2.38 -3.91 -18.27
N TYR A 281 -1.36 -3.83 -19.13
CA TYR A 281 0.03 -4.13 -18.78
C TYR A 281 0.97 -2.92 -18.81
N ALA A 282 2.02 -2.97 -17.97
CA ALA A 282 3.02 -1.91 -17.81
C ALA A 282 3.99 -1.75 -18.98
N ASN A 283 3.88 -2.60 -20.00
CA ASN A 283 4.87 -2.76 -21.05
C ASN A 283 4.71 -1.73 -22.20
N GLU A 284 3.67 -0.90 -22.18
CA GLU A 284 3.43 0.14 -23.20
C GLU A 284 3.86 1.54 -22.75
N PHE A 285 4.74 2.19 -23.52
CA PHE A 285 5.12 3.60 -23.34
C PHE A 285 4.01 4.63 -23.69
N LEU A 286 2.88 4.22 -24.28
CA LEU A 286 1.75 5.12 -24.58
C LEU A 286 0.99 5.56 -23.33
N VAL A 287 1.23 4.92 -22.19
CA VAL A 287 0.58 5.21 -20.93
C VAL A 287 1.64 5.60 -19.91
N TYR A 288 1.49 6.79 -19.32
CA TYR A 288 2.46 7.28 -18.34
C TYR A 288 2.37 6.53 -17.00
N ALA A 289 1.15 6.25 -16.53
CA ALA A 289 0.88 5.47 -15.33
C ALA A 289 -0.42 4.69 -15.56
N HIS A 290 -0.43 3.40 -15.24
CA HIS A 290 -1.56 2.52 -15.49
C HIS A 290 -2.05 1.88 -14.20
N GLY A 291 -3.38 1.77 -14.03
CA GLY A 291 -3.95 0.95 -12.98
C GLY A 291 -3.59 -0.51 -13.24
N SER A 292 -3.04 -1.20 -12.24
CA SER A 292 -2.67 -2.60 -12.42
C SER A 292 -3.90 -3.51 -12.34
N ARG A 293 -3.81 -4.72 -12.89
CA ARG A 293 -4.82 -5.78 -12.72
C ARG A 293 -5.13 -6.05 -11.24
N GLY A 294 -4.17 -5.82 -10.33
CA GLY A 294 -4.35 -5.96 -8.89
C GLY A 294 -5.53 -5.17 -8.33
N VAL A 295 -5.85 -3.99 -8.89
CA VAL A 295 -7.05 -3.23 -8.50
C VAL A 295 -8.33 -3.99 -8.83
N ARG A 296 -8.43 -4.56 -10.03
CA ARG A 296 -9.61 -5.36 -10.42
C ARG A 296 -9.70 -6.63 -9.59
N THR A 297 -8.59 -7.32 -9.36
CA THR A 297 -8.55 -8.53 -8.53
C THR A 297 -9.01 -8.24 -7.10
N VAL A 298 -8.55 -7.15 -6.48
CA VAL A 298 -9.00 -6.74 -5.15
C VAL A 298 -10.51 -6.46 -5.15
N MET A 299 -11.01 -5.74 -6.15
CA MET A 299 -12.44 -5.44 -6.24
C MET A 299 -13.30 -6.68 -6.47
N GLU A 300 -12.89 -7.61 -7.34
CA GLU A 300 -13.56 -8.90 -7.55
C GLU A 300 -13.63 -9.71 -6.24
N GLN A 301 -12.55 -9.71 -5.45
CA GLN A 301 -12.53 -10.38 -4.15
C GLN A 301 -13.42 -9.70 -3.11
N ILE A 302 -13.38 -8.37 -3.03
CA ILE A 302 -14.23 -7.61 -2.10
C ILE A 302 -15.71 -7.76 -2.44
N GLU A 303 -16.06 -7.74 -3.73
CA GLU A 303 -17.43 -7.99 -4.19
C GLU A 303 -17.88 -9.42 -3.82
N ASP A 304 -17.06 -10.45 -4.09
CA ASP A 304 -17.38 -11.84 -3.72
C ASP A 304 -17.53 -12.01 -2.20
N ILE A 305 -16.64 -11.39 -1.40
CA ILE A 305 -16.75 -11.38 0.07
C ILE A 305 -18.09 -10.73 0.47
N SER A 306 -18.38 -9.56 -0.08
CA SER A 306 -19.60 -8.81 0.26
C SER A 306 -20.87 -9.59 -0.06
N PHE A 307 -20.97 -10.20 -1.25
CA PHE A 307 -22.14 -10.99 -1.64
C PHE A 307 -22.31 -12.28 -0.84
N ARG A 308 -21.23 -12.80 -0.22
CA ARG A 308 -21.27 -14.02 0.58
C ARG A 308 -21.57 -13.77 2.06
N THR A 309 -21.22 -12.60 2.58
CA THR A 309 -21.41 -12.27 4.01
C THR A 309 -22.52 -11.27 4.26
N GLU A 310 -22.91 -10.48 3.25
CA GLU A 310 -23.89 -9.41 3.35
C GLU A 310 -24.91 -9.47 2.20
N ASP A 311 -26.02 -8.74 2.34
CA ASP A 311 -26.99 -8.57 1.24
C ASP A 311 -26.50 -7.48 0.27
N GLY A 312 -25.81 -7.89 -0.79
CA GLY A 312 -25.28 -6.99 -1.81
C GLY A 312 -23.92 -6.38 -1.45
N LEU A 313 -23.75 -5.07 -1.69
CA LEU A 313 -22.49 -4.34 -1.48
C LEU A 313 -22.42 -3.64 -0.10
N GLY A 314 -22.93 -4.33 0.93
CA GLY A 314 -23.01 -3.84 2.31
C GLY A 314 -21.73 -3.95 3.13
N LEU A 315 -20.72 -4.67 2.65
CA LEU A 315 -19.48 -4.91 3.38
C LEU A 315 -18.77 -3.60 3.73
N LYS A 316 -18.33 -3.46 4.99
CA LYS A 316 -17.48 -2.33 5.39
C LYS A 316 -16.06 -2.53 4.84
N VAL A 317 -15.60 -1.58 4.04
CA VAL A 317 -14.26 -1.59 3.43
C VAL A 317 -13.53 -0.31 3.82
N ALA A 318 -12.47 -0.46 4.61
CA ALA A 318 -11.64 0.65 5.06
C ALA A 318 -10.46 0.87 4.09
N TYR A 319 -10.15 2.13 3.74
CA TYR A 319 -9.02 2.45 2.86
C TYR A 319 -8.34 3.79 3.21
N ASP A 320 -7.04 3.87 2.93
CA ASP A 320 -6.21 5.04 3.23
C ASP A 320 -6.14 6.08 2.10
N ALA A 321 -5.45 7.18 2.36
CA ALA A 321 -5.21 8.25 1.39
C ALA A 321 -4.31 7.84 0.21
N ASP A 322 -3.37 6.92 0.41
CA ASP A 322 -2.40 6.50 -0.60
C ASP A 322 -3.07 5.63 -1.69
N VAL A 323 -4.07 4.84 -1.30
CA VAL A 323 -4.92 4.05 -2.22
C VAL A 323 -6.23 4.72 -2.59
N SER A 324 -6.55 5.89 -2.01
CA SER A 324 -7.82 6.62 -2.23
C SER A 324 -8.19 6.72 -3.71
N TRP A 325 -7.22 6.96 -4.58
CA TRP A 325 -7.37 6.72 -6.01
C TRP A 325 -6.72 5.38 -6.40
N PRO A 326 -7.43 4.45 -7.05
CA PRO A 326 -8.78 4.57 -7.59
C PRO A 326 -9.89 4.05 -6.65
N MET A 327 -9.60 3.74 -5.38
CA MET A 327 -10.58 3.09 -4.48
C MET A 327 -11.88 3.89 -4.30
N GLU A 328 -11.83 5.23 -4.28
CA GLU A 328 -13.01 6.10 -4.28
C GLU A 328 -13.97 5.81 -5.44
N TRP A 329 -13.42 5.56 -6.62
CA TRP A 329 -14.24 5.27 -7.80
C TRP A 329 -14.81 3.85 -7.75
N TYR A 330 -13.99 2.86 -7.40
CA TYR A 330 -14.41 1.46 -7.40
C TYR A 330 -15.37 1.13 -6.25
N LEU A 331 -15.14 1.71 -5.06
CA LEU A 331 -16.01 1.55 -3.89
C LEU A 331 -17.24 2.47 -3.91
N ARG A 332 -17.48 3.24 -4.99
CA ARG A 332 -18.57 4.23 -5.06
C ARG A 332 -19.97 3.67 -4.75
N ASN A 333 -20.17 2.37 -5.02
CA ASN A 333 -21.43 1.65 -4.82
C ASN A 333 -21.49 0.88 -3.49
N PHE A 334 -20.38 0.76 -2.76
CA PHE A 334 -20.37 0.14 -1.43
C PHE A 334 -20.98 1.11 -0.42
N THR A 335 -21.97 0.64 0.33
CA THR A 335 -22.73 1.50 1.25
C THR A 335 -21.97 1.83 2.53
N ASN A 336 -21.03 0.98 2.93
CA ASN A 336 -20.26 1.08 4.17
C ASN A 336 -18.76 1.32 3.93
N ARG A 337 -18.38 2.03 2.86
CA ARG A 337 -16.97 2.38 2.64
C ARG A 337 -16.46 3.36 3.71
N ALA A 338 -15.23 3.17 4.20
CA ALA A 338 -14.64 3.96 5.26
C ALA A 338 -13.27 4.50 4.84
N PHE A 339 -13.17 5.83 4.68
CA PHE A 339 -11.89 6.49 4.41
C PHE A 339 -11.20 6.88 5.72
N TYR A 340 -9.99 6.37 5.98
CA TYR A 340 -9.25 6.64 7.23
C TYR A 340 -8.02 7.54 7.07
N GLY A 341 -7.76 8.06 5.87
CA GLY A 341 -6.72 9.07 5.65
C GLY A 341 -5.29 8.57 5.88
N ASN A 342 -4.42 9.43 6.43
CA ASN A 342 -2.99 9.14 6.65
C ASN A 342 -2.67 8.67 8.08
N GLN A 343 -3.67 8.63 8.96
CA GLN A 343 -3.51 8.35 10.38
C GLN A 343 -4.49 7.24 10.76
N PRO A 344 -4.13 5.96 10.53
CA PRO A 344 -5.00 4.86 10.88
C PRO A 344 -5.21 4.80 12.40
N THR A 345 -6.45 4.58 12.82
CA THR A 345 -6.84 4.30 14.21
C THR A 345 -7.52 2.93 14.29
N ARG A 346 -7.51 2.27 15.46
CA ARG A 346 -8.17 0.95 15.61
C ARG A 346 -9.65 0.98 15.22
N GLU A 347 -10.37 2.05 15.58
CA GLU A 347 -11.78 2.24 15.22
C GLU A 347 -11.97 2.40 13.70
N ALA A 348 -11.10 3.18 13.05
CA ALA A 348 -11.18 3.40 11.61
C ALA A 348 -10.82 2.13 10.81
N LEU A 349 -10.01 1.24 11.39
CA LEU A 349 -9.61 -0.04 10.82
C LEU A 349 -10.50 -1.22 11.21
N ASP A 350 -11.53 -1.03 12.04
CA ASP A 350 -12.50 -2.09 12.35
C ASP A 350 -13.44 -2.33 11.17
N ALA A 351 -12.95 -3.08 10.17
CA ALA A 351 -13.66 -3.39 8.95
C ALA A 351 -13.31 -4.82 8.49
N PRO A 352 -14.26 -5.60 7.97
CA PRO A 352 -14.00 -6.91 7.35
C PRO A 352 -12.83 -6.90 6.35
N VAL A 353 -12.71 -5.82 5.56
CA VAL A 353 -11.62 -5.61 4.63
C VAL A 353 -10.98 -4.24 4.85
N VAL A 354 -9.66 -4.21 4.87
CA VAL A 354 -8.84 -2.99 4.96
C VAL A 354 -7.89 -2.95 3.76
N ILE A 355 -7.73 -1.80 3.11
CA ILE A 355 -6.80 -1.61 2.00
C ILE A 355 -5.83 -0.48 2.35
N ALA A 356 -4.54 -0.78 2.38
CA ALA A 356 -3.50 0.18 2.73
C ALA A 356 -2.44 0.31 1.64
N GLY A 357 -1.99 1.54 1.41
CA GLY A 357 -0.85 1.84 0.56
C GLY A 357 0.47 1.71 1.33
N THR A 358 1.57 1.74 0.58
CA THR A 358 2.92 1.51 1.13
C THR A 358 3.26 2.43 2.29
N ALA A 359 2.72 3.65 2.31
CA ALA A 359 2.97 4.64 3.35
C ALA A 359 2.46 4.24 4.74
N ASN A 360 1.44 3.37 4.82
CA ASN A 360 0.78 3.03 6.08
C ASN A 360 0.92 1.55 6.50
N TRP A 361 1.60 0.70 5.73
CA TRP A 361 1.69 -0.75 6.01
C TRP A 361 2.08 -1.07 7.45
N ASN A 362 3.20 -0.54 7.94
CA ASN A 362 3.68 -0.83 9.29
C ASN A 362 2.67 -0.43 10.38
N ARG A 363 1.97 0.70 10.19
CA ARG A 363 0.97 1.20 11.16
C ARG A 363 -0.33 0.41 11.08
N VAL A 364 -0.76 0.05 9.89
CA VAL A 364 -1.97 -0.75 9.69
C VAL A 364 -1.73 -2.16 10.26
N GLU A 365 -0.59 -2.78 9.97
CA GLU A 365 -0.24 -4.10 10.48
C GLU A 365 -0.17 -4.15 12.02
N SER A 366 0.45 -3.15 12.66
CA SER A 366 0.49 -3.11 14.13
C SER A 366 -0.91 -2.95 14.77
N LEU A 367 -1.84 -2.26 14.10
CA LEU A 367 -3.21 -2.05 14.58
C LEU A 367 -4.16 -3.21 14.27
N LEU A 368 -3.95 -3.90 13.15
CA LEU A 368 -4.74 -5.07 12.76
C LEU A 368 -4.33 -6.32 13.56
N GLY A 369 -3.02 -6.46 13.83
CA GLY A 369 -2.44 -7.63 14.48
C GLY A 369 -2.75 -8.93 13.73
N ASP A 370 -2.79 -10.04 14.45
CA ASP A 370 -3.03 -11.37 13.87
C ASP A 370 -4.48 -11.64 13.47
N ARG A 371 -5.38 -10.64 13.50
CA ARG A 371 -6.79 -10.83 13.17
C ARG A 371 -7.08 -10.89 11.67
N TYR A 372 -6.10 -10.57 10.82
CA TYR A 372 -6.28 -10.44 9.39
C TYR A 372 -5.30 -11.31 8.60
N TYR A 373 -5.74 -11.80 7.44
CA TYR A 373 -4.86 -12.28 6.38
C TYR A 373 -4.40 -11.11 5.53
N GLN A 374 -3.15 -11.15 5.07
CA GLN A 374 -2.54 -10.11 4.25
C GLN A 374 -2.32 -10.59 2.81
N PHE A 375 -2.69 -9.76 1.85
CA PHE A 375 -2.47 -9.99 0.43
C PHE A 375 -1.86 -8.74 -0.21
N GLU A 376 -0.74 -8.90 -0.94
CA GLU A 376 -0.08 -7.80 -1.62
C GLU A 376 -0.42 -7.79 -3.10
N TYR A 377 -0.75 -6.60 -3.60
CA TYR A 377 -1.08 -6.37 -5.00
C TYR A 377 -0.36 -5.14 -5.53
N ILE A 378 -0.07 -5.13 -6.82
CA ILE A 378 0.34 -3.90 -7.49
C ILE A 378 -0.91 -3.04 -7.68
N ARG A 379 -0.86 -1.78 -7.25
CA ARG A 379 -1.95 -0.81 -7.46
C ARG A 379 -1.78 -0.09 -8.79
N MET A 380 -0.58 0.42 -9.05
CA MET A 380 -0.27 1.22 -10.22
C MET A 380 1.11 0.84 -10.78
N VAL A 381 1.27 0.92 -12.09
CA VAL A 381 2.51 0.61 -12.80
C VAL A 381 2.93 1.76 -13.71
N TRP A 382 4.22 1.96 -13.85
CA TRP A 382 4.82 2.87 -14.83
C TRP A 382 5.60 2.07 -15.86
N PRO A 383 5.63 2.48 -17.14
CA PRO A 383 6.48 1.84 -18.12
C PRO A 383 7.95 1.99 -17.73
N MET A 384 8.80 1.12 -18.28
CA MET A 384 10.25 1.18 -18.09
C MET A 384 10.77 2.61 -18.32
N GLN A 385 11.64 3.11 -17.44
CA GLN A 385 12.17 4.49 -17.49
C GLN A 385 13.68 4.54 -17.74
N ASP A 386 14.30 3.46 -18.22
CA ASP A 386 15.73 3.44 -18.49
C ASP A 386 16.18 4.49 -19.51
N TYR A 387 15.28 5.06 -20.32
CA TYR A 387 15.61 6.17 -21.21
C TYR A 387 15.94 7.48 -20.48
N PHE A 388 15.72 7.58 -19.16
CA PHE A 388 16.13 8.76 -18.39
C PHE A 388 17.65 8.97 -18.40
N PRO A 389 18.12 10.22 -18.20
CA PRO A 389 19.53 10.51 -18.08
C PRO A 389 20.16 9.71 -16.92
N LYS A 390 21.31 9.07 -17.19
CA LYS A 390 22.14 8.44 -16.15
C LYS A 390 23.32 9.37 -15.82
N PRO A 391 23.77 9.47 -14.56
CA PRO A 391 24.82 10.40 -14.17
C PRO A 391 26.16 10.19 -14.88
N ASP A 392 26.43 8.96 -15.29
CA ASP A 392 27.69 8.46 -15.82
C ASP A 392 27.73 8.34 -17.35
N GLN A 393 26.60 8.49 -18.04
CA GLN A 393 26.53 8.25 -19.49
C GLN A 393 25.54 9.18 -20.21
N THR A 394 25.98 9.74 -21.34
CA THR A 394 25.09 10.49 -22.25
C THR A 394 24.18 9.55 -23.03
N ILE A 395 23.00 10.03 -23.41
CA ILE A 395 22.06 9.24 -24.24
C ILE A 395 22.69 8.82 -25.58
N GLY A 396 23.54 9.66 -26.18
CA GLY A 396 24.24 9.35 -27.42
C GLY A 396 25.20 8.17 -27.26
N ALA A 397 26.00 8.16 -26.19
CA ALA A 397 26.91 7.04 -25.89
C ALA A 397 26.13 5.72 -25.70
N ARG A 398 24.98 5.78 -25.01
CA ARG A 398 24.12 4.61 -24.80
C ARG A 398 23.52 4.07 -26.10
N ILE A 399 23.08 4.94 -27.01
CA ILE A 399 22.58 4.51 -28.33
C ILE A 399 23.71 3.82 -29.11
N VAL A 400 24.91 4.41 -29.13
CA VAL A 400 26.06 3.81 -29.83
C VAL A 400 26.42 2.45 -29.26
N GLN A 401 26.48 2.31 -27.94
CA GLN A 401 26.74 1.04 -27.26
C GLN A 401 25.64 0.01 -27.56
N ALA A 402 24.37 0.41 -27.49
CA ALA A 402 23.24 -0.46 -27.78
C ALA A 402 23.21 -0.93 -29.24
N LEU A 403 23.70 -0.13 -30.19
CA LEU A 403 23.83 -0.51 -31.60
C LEU A 403 25.06 -1.39 -31.86
N ALA A 404 26.10 -1.29 -31.04
CA ALA A 404 27.32 -2.11 -31.16
C ALA A 404 27.11 -3.54 -30.63
N ASP A 405 26.32 -3.71 -29.58
CA ASP A 405 26.05 -5.01 -28.95
C ASP A 405 24.90 -5.77 -29.69
N PRO A 406 25.16 -6.94 -30.29
CA PRO A 406 24.11 -7.77 -30.91
C PRO A 406 22.99 -8.14 -29.94
N GLN A 407 23.30 -8.49 -28.69
CA GLN A 407 22.31 -8.95 -27.71
C GLN A 407 21.38 -7.81 -27.32
N MET A 408 21.93 -6.63 -27.09
CA MET A 408 21.14 -5.43 -26.82
C MET A 408 20.25 -5.04 -28.01
N ARG A 409 20.74 -5.14 -29.25
CA ARG A 409 19.91 -4.90 -30.45
C ARG A 409 18.72 -5.85 -30.52
N GLN A 410 18.94 -7.14 -30.25
CA GLN A 410 17.87 -8.13 -30.20
C GLN A 410 16.87 -7.81 -29.08
N ALA A 411 17.35 -7.40 -27.90
CA ALA A 411 16.50 -7.02 -26.78
C ALA A 411 15.61 -5.82 -27.13
N LEU A 412 16.18 -4.76 -27.73
CA LEU A 412 15.43 -3.59 -28.19
C LEU A 412 14.43 -3.93 -29.29
N PHE A 413 14.79 -4.83 -30.21
CA PHE A 413 13.86 -5.32 -31.23
C PHE A 413 12.70 -6.10 -30.61
N ASN A 414 12.94 -6.95 -29.60
CA ASN A 414 11.90 -7.68 -28.89
C ASN A 414 10.93 -6.72 -28.18
N ILE A 415 11.44 -5.66 -27.57
CA ILE A 415 10.62 -4.59 -26.98
C ILE A 415 9.80 -3.89 -28.06
N TRP A 416 10.42 -3.48 -29.17
CA TRP A 416 9.73 -2.78 -30.25
C TRP A 416 8.67 -3.65 -30.94
N TRP A 417 8.93 -4.94 -31.12
CA TRP A 417 8.06 -5.86 -31.86
C TRP A 417 6.93 -6.47 -31.00
N ASN A 418 7.23 -6.88 -29.77
CA ASN A 418 6.31 -7.66 -28.92
C ASN A 418 6.15 -7.08 -27.51
N ARG A 419 6.81 -5.98 -27.17
CA ARG A 419 6.90 -5.47 -25.78
C ARG A 419 7.45 -6.50 -24.81
N ASP A 420 8.36 -7.35 -25.30
CA ASP A 420 9.03 -8.38 -24.50
C ASP A 420 10.34 -7.82 -23.94
N TYR A 421 10.38 -7.66 -22.62
CA TYR A 421 11.51 -7.12 -21.87
C TYR A 421 12.42 -8.22 -21.30
N THR A 422 12.15 -9.50 -21.54
CA THR A 422 12.86 -10.62 -20.89
C THR A 422 14.37 -10.58 -21.12
N LEU A 423 14.78 -10.48 -22.39
CA LEU A 423 16.20 -10.38 -22.74
C LEU A 423 16.81 -9.06 -22.27
N TYR A 424 16.06 -7.95 -22.36
CA TYR A 424 16.54 -6.66 -21.90
C TYR A 424 16.85 -6.68 -20.40
N GLY A 425 15.95 -7.23 -19.60
CA GLY A 425 16.11 -7.40 -18.16
C GLY A 425 17.30 -8.30 -17.78
N GLN A 426 17.53 -9.37 -18.52
CA GLN A 426 18.73 -10.21 -18.34
C GLN A 426 20.03 -9.42 -18.56
N LEU A 427 20.07 -8.57 -19.59
CA LEU A 427 21.25 -7.77 -19.93
C LEU A 427 21.46 -6.58 -18.97
N THR A 428 20.37 -6.03 -18.41
CA THR A 428 20.43 -4.89 -17.48
C THR A 428 20.34 -5.27 -16.01
N ASN A 429 20.26 -6.57 -15.71
CA ASN A 429 20.07 -7.13 -14.36
C ASN A 429 18.83 -6.56 -13.66
N GLN A 430 17.71 -6.48 -14.39
CA GLN A 430 16.41 -6.04 -13.90
C GLN A 430 15.34 -7.09 -14.24
N SER A 431 14.38 -7.33 -13.34
CA SER A 431 13.20 -8.15 -13.65
C SER A 431 12.12 -7.26 -14.23
N PHE A 432 11.57 -7.64 -15.38
CA PHE A 432 10.39 -7.01 -16.00
C PHE A 432 9.19 -7.96 -16.03
N ASP A 433 9.15 -8.91 -15.10
CA ASP A 433 7.95 -9.72 -14.86
C ASP A 433 6.82 -8.81 -14.37
N LEU A 434 5.59 -9.03 -14.87
CA LEU A 434 4.41 -8.29 -14.48
C LEU A 434 4.10 -8.41 -12.98
N ALA A 435 4.44 -9.55 -12.36
CA ALA A 435 4.27 -9.75 -10.92
C ALA A 435 5.31 -8.99 -10.07
N GLN A 436 6.46 -8.68 -10.66
CA GLN A 436 7.60 -8.05 -9.99
C GLN A 436 8.08 -6.80 -10.71
N TRP A 437 7.15 -6.10 -11.37
CA TRP A 437 7.51 -4.95 -12.19
C TRP A 437 8.21 -3.89 -11.32
N PRO A 438 9.38 -3.38 -11.74
CA PRO A 438 10.28 -2.64 -10.84
C PRO A 438 9.79 -1.21 -10.58
N LEU A 439 9.02 -0.66 -11.51
CA LEU A 439 8.43 0.68 -11.42
C LEU A 439 6.94 0.53 -11.15
N ALA A 440 6.60 0.19 -9.92
CA ALA A 440 5.24 -0.11 -9.50
C ALA A 440 4.97 0.43 -8.10
N ASP A 441 3.75 0.89 -7.88
CA ASP A 441 3.22 1.24 -6.59
C ASP A 441 2.29 0.13 -6.11
N ARG A 442 2.37 -0.18 -4.83
CA ARG A 442 1.79 -1.39 -4.24
C ARG A 442 0.73 -1.04 -3.21
N MET A 443 -0.18 -1.98 -3.00
CA MET A 443 -1.19 -1.92 -1.96
C MET A 443 -1.31 -3.28 -1.29
N ARG A 444 -1.73 -3.29 -0.03
CA ARG A 444 -2.09 -4.50 0.69
C ARG A 444 -3.58 -4.49 0.97
N MET A 445 -4.20 -5.64 0.75
CA MET A 445 -5.55 -5.93 1.20
C MET A 445 -5.44 -6.85 2.41
N TYR A 446 -6.11 -6.47 3.48
CA TYR A 446 -6.23 -7.26 4.69
C TYR A 446 -7.65 -7.76 4.81
N VAL A 447 -7.85 -9.06 5.03
CA VAL A 447 -9.17 -9.69 5.19
C VAL A 447 -9.26 -10.30 6.57
N ARG A 448 -10.28 -9.94 7.34
CA ARG A 448 -10.44 -10.42 8.71
C ARG A 448 -10.65 -11.94 8.73
N LYS A 449 -9.96 -12.65 9.63
CA LYS A 449 -9.90 -14.12 9.63
C LYS A 449 -11.26 -14.78 9.86
N ASP A 450 -12.12 -14.18 10.68
CA ASP A 450 -13.51 -14.64 10.92
C ASP A 450 -14.37 -14.58 9.64
N ILE A 451 -14.26 -13.49 8.89
CA ILE A 451 -14.93 -13.27 7.60
C ILE A 451 -14.41 -14.27 6.56
N ALA A 452 -13.09 -14.41 6.50
CA ALA A 452 -12.45 -15.35 5.59
C ALA A 452 -12.84 -16.82 5.89
N ALA A 453 -13.00 -17.19 7.16
CA ALA A 453 -13.46 -18.52 7.57
C ALA A 453 -14.91 -18.83 7.13
N GLN A 454 -15.79 -17.82 7.12
CA GLN A 454 -17.16 -17.96 6.59
C GLN A 454 -17.19 -18.26 5.10
N ILE A 455 -16.19 -17.78 4.35
CA ILE A 455 -16.14 -17.83 2.88
C ILE A 455 -15.35 -19.05 2.40
N TRP A 456 -14.20 -19.34 3.01
CA TRP A 456 -13.28 -20.41 2.59
C TRP A 456 -13.68 -21.81 3.05
N SER A 457 -14.66 -21.91 3.96
CA SER A 457 -15.32 -23.19 4.30
C SER A 457 -16.15 -23.78 3.15
N TYR A 458 -16.35 -23.06 2.04
CA TYR A 458 -17.16 -23.48 0.89
C TYR A 458 -16.39 -23.78 -0.42
N GLY A 459 -15.06 -23.80 -0.40
CA GLY A 459 -14.24 -24.40 -1.48
C GLY A 459 -13.32 -23.43 -2.26
N VAL A 460 -12.05 -23.84 -2.32
CA VAL A 460 -10.90 -23.36 -3.15
C VAL A 460 -10.67 -21.84 -3.24
N GLY A 461 -9.89 -21.32 -2.28
CA GLY A 461 -9.07 -20.11 -2.46
C GLY A 461 -7.72 -20.45 -3.12
N PRO A 462 -7.06 -19.49 -3.81
CA PRO A 462 -5.83 -19.74 -4.57
C PRO A 462 -4.68 -20.14 -3.64
N ALA A 463 -3.97 -21.19 -4.08
CA ALA A 463 -2.76 -21.79 -3.53
C ALA A 463 -2.03 -21.03 -2.41
N GLN A 464 -2.05 -21.65 -1.22
CA GLN A 464 -0.97 -21.73 -0.23
C GLN A 464 0.06 -20.58 -0.21
N LEU A 465 -0.17 -19.65 0.71
CA LEU A 465 0.90 -19.29 1.66
C LEU A 465 0.48 -19.86 3.01
N SER A 466 0.78 -21.13 3.22
CA SER A 466 0.88 -21.68 4.57
C SER A 466 2.04 -20.97 5.25
N LEU A 467 1.77 -19.87 5.94
CA LEU A 467 2.54 -19.62 7.16
C LEU A 467 2.31 -20.86 8.04
N PRO A 468 3.36 -21.46 8.61
CA PRO A 468 3.16 -22.54 9.57
C PRO A 468 2.15 -22.04 10.62
N PRO A 469 1.26 -22.91 11.15
CA PRO A 469 0.49 -22.52 12.33
C PRO A 469 1.51 -21.98 13.33
N GLN A 470 1.35 -20.71 13.71
CA GLN A 470 2.21 -20.13 14.73
C GLN A 470 1.91 -20.93 15.99
N GLU A 471 2.80 -21.88 16.30
CA GLU A 471 2.73 -22.66 17.52
C GLU A 471 2.76 -21.67 18.67
N ASP A 472 1.81 -21.82 19.60
CA ASP A 472 1.77 -21.01 20.80
C ASP A 472 3.14 -21.14 21.51
N PRO A 473 3.90 -20.03 21.62
CA PRO A 473 5.29 -20.06 22.06
C PRO A 473 5.43 -20.48 23.52
N TYR A 474 4.32 -20.56 24.25
CA TYR A 474 4.27 -20.93 25.67
C TYR A 474 3.92 -22.40 25.89
N LEU A 475 3.73 -23.20 24.82
CA LEU A 475 3.50 -24.65 24.97
C LEU A 475 4.79 -25.41 25.31
N GLU A 476 5.94 -24.90 24.86
CA GLU A 476 7.25 -25.43 25.25
C GLU A 476 7.41 -25.27 26.77
N ASN A 477 7.98 -26.26 27.48
CA ASN A 477 8.17 -26.20 28.94
C ASN A 477 6.90 -26.03 29.80
N ARG A 478 5.71 -26.42 29.31
CA ARG A 478 4.49 -26.52 30.14
C ARG A 478 4.65 -27.59 31.22
N GLN A 479 4.46 -27.19 32.47
CA GLN A 479 4.44 -28.07 33.63
C GLN A 479 3.00 -28.43 34.04
N THR A 480 2.85 -29.59 34.67
CA THR A 480 1.60 -29.96 35.36
C THR A 480 1.79 -29.76 36.85
N LEU A 481 1.20 -28.69 37.39
CA LEU A 481 1.20 -28.42 38.83
C LEU A 481 -0.20 -28.68 39.39
N THR A 482 -0.26 -29.38 40.52
CA THR A 482 -1.50 -29.55 41.29
C THR A 482 -1.44 -28.67 42.52
N ALA A 483 -2.52 -27.95 42.80
CA ALA A 483 -2.63 -27.09 43.95
C ALA A 483 -2.55 -27.91 45.25
N ASP A 484 -1.71 -27.48 46.18
CA ASP A 484 -1.56 -28.09 47.51
C ASP A 484 -2.57 -27.53 48.52
N LEU A 485 -3.19 -26.39 48.19
CA LEU A 485 -4.30 -25.80 48.95
C LEU A 485 -5.32 -25.20 47.98
N VAL A 486 -6.61 -25.51 48.19
CA VAL A 486 -7.73 -24.92 47.46
C VAL A 486 -8.80 -24.54 48.47
N PHE A 487 -9.28 -23.29 48.43
CA PHE A 487 -10.35 -22.82 49.29
C PHE A 487 -11.24 -21.81 48.55
N GLY A 488 -12.46 -21.63 49.03
CA GLY A 488 -13.49 -20.85 48.34
C GLY A 488 -14.48 -21.71 47.57
N ALA A 489 -15.68 -21.16 47.40
CA ALA A 489 -16.74 -21.67 46.53
C ALA A 489 -17.68 -20.51 46.18
N LEU A 490 -18.48 -20.64 45.13
CA LEU A 490 -19.48 -19.63 44.76
C LEU A 490 -20.46 -19.35 45.93
N GLY A 491 -20.63 -18.07 46.27
CA GLY A 491 -21.65 -17.62 47.22
C GLY A 491 -21.27 -16.35 47.99
N ALA A 492 -22.11 -15.99 48.96
CA ALA A 492 -21.98 -14.76 49.77
C ALA A 492 -21.69 -15.03 51.26
N ALA A 493 -21.67 -16.30 51.70
CA ALA A 493 -21.32 -16.63 53.08
C ALA A 493 -19.82 -16.41 53.36
N GLU A 494 -19.42 -16.49 54.63
CA GLU A 494 -18.01 -16.44 55.04
C GLU A 494 -17.21 -17.56 54.36
N GLY A 495 -16.09 -17.22 53.74
CA GLY A 495 -15.26 -18.15 52.98
C GLY A 495 -15.81 -18.54 51.60
N GLN A 496 -16.94 -17.97 51.15
CA GLN A 496 -17.44 -18.07 49.77
C GLN A 496 -17.13 -16.80 48.98
N PHE A 497 -17.07 -16.88 47.66
CA PHE A 497 -16.76 -15.77 46.76
C PHE A 497 -17.81 -15.60 45.65
N ASP A 498 -17.99 -14.37 45.19
CA ASP A 498 -18.63 -14.03 43.92
C ASP A 498 -17.72 -13.06 43.16
N GLY A 499 -17.02 -13.59 42.16
CA GLY A 499 -16.02 -12.86 41.40
C GLY A 499 -14.80 -12.44 42.24
N PRO A 500 -14.03 -13.37 42.82
CA PRO A 500 -12.78 -13.02 43.48
C PRO A 500 -11.78 -12.47 42.45
N ARG A 501 -11.12 -11.34 42.75
CA ARG A 501 -10.24 -10.64 41.78
C ARG A 501 -8.78 -10.68 42.20
N GLY A 502 -8.42 -9.87 43.19
CA GLY A 502 -7.07 -9.73 43.71
C GLY A 502 -6.82 -10.64 44.89
N VAL A 503 -5.57 -11.05 45.03
CA VAL A 503 -5.05 -11.76 46.20
C VAL A 503 -3.75 -11.10 46.64
N ALA A 504 -3.52 -11.00 47.94
CA ALA A 504 -2.26 -10.55 48.52
C ALA A 504 -1.93 -11.37 49.76
N VAL A 505 -0.64 -11.61 49.99
CA VAL A 505 -0.14 -12.32 51.17
C VAL A 505 0.58 -11.32 52.07
N GLY A 506 0.18 -11.29 53.34
CA GLY A 506 0.80 -10.44 54.36
C GLY A 506 2.13 -11.00 54.88
N PRO A 507 2.95 -10.17 55.55
CA PRO A 507 4.23 -10.61 56.13
C PRO A 507 4.12 -11.75 57.15
N ASP A 508 2.95 -11.92 57.76
CA ASP A 508 2.60 -12.98 58.72
C ASP A 508 2.06 -14.26 58.05
N GLY A 509 1.96 -14.28 56.71
CA GLY A 509 1.36 -15.36 55.94
C GLY A 509 -0.17 -15.29 55.81
N SER A 510 -0.83 -14.27 56.37
CA SER A 510 -2.27 -14.06 56.17
C SER A 510 -2.58 -13.79 54.70
N VAL A 511 -3.64 -14.39 54.16
CA VAL A 511 -4.05 -14.23 52.75
C VAL A 511 -5.28 -13.34 52.69
N TYR A 512 -5.23 -12.29 51.88
CA TYR A 512 -6.33 -11.34 51.69
C TYR A 512 -6.84 -11.42 50.25
N VAL A 513 -8.16 -11.49 50.09
CA VAL A 513 -8.81 -11.65 48.79
C VAL A 513 -9.89 -10.59 48.62
N THR A 514 -9.90 -9.90 47.48
CA THR A 514 -11.01 -9.02 47.10
C THR A 514 -12.10 -9.81 46.42
N ASP A 515 -13.28 -9.78 47.03
CA ASP A 515 -14.47 -10.49 46.62
C ASP A 515 -15.41 -9.48 45.93
N SER A 516 -15.18 -9.28 44.62
CA SER A 516 -15.55 -8.03 43.95
C SER A 516 -17.05 -7.81 43.88
N ARG A 517 -17.84 -8.85 43.54
CA ARG A 517 -19.30 -8.74 43.41
C ARG A 517 -20.02 -8.85 44.75
N ASN A 518 -19.36 -9.37 45.78
CA ASN A 518 -19.81 -9.24 47.17
C ASN A 518 -19.36 -7.93 47.84
N HIS A 519 -18.60 -7.08 47.14
CA HIS A 519 -18.15 -5.76 47.60
C HIS A 519 -17.41 -5.78 48.94
N ARG A 520 -16.53 -6.77 49.13
CA ARG A 520 -15.82 -6.98 50.40
C ARG A 520 -14.39 -7.48 50.20
N VAL A 521 -13.61 -7.40 51.27
CA VAL A 521 -12.33 -8.09 51.44
C VAL A 521 -12.52 -9.21 52.45
N GLN A 522 -11.92 -10.36 52.17
CA GLN A 522 -11.86 -11.50 53.09
C GLN A 522 -10.42 -11.84 53.44
N GLN A 523 -10.18 -12.12 54.72
CA GLN A 523 -8.89 -12.57 55.23
C GLN A 523 -8.95 -14.06 55.60
N PHE A 524 -7.89 -14.77 55.26
CA PHE A 524 -7.70 -16.18 55.52
C PHE A 524 -6.34 -16.41 56.19
N THR A 525 -6.23 -17.52 56.92
CA THR A 525 -4.93 -18.03 57.38
C THR A 525 -4.11 -18.58 56.21
N ALA A 526 -2.82 -18.85 56.42
CA ALA A 526 -1.97 -19.52 55.43
C ALA A 526 -2.47 -20.94 55.05
N ASP A 527 -3.35 -21.53 55.85
CA ASP A 527 -4.01 -22.83 55.60
C ASP A 527 -5.41 -22.68 54.96
N GLY A 528 -5.76 -21.48 54.49
CA GLY A 528 -7.02 -21.21 53.78
C GLY A 528 -8.27 -21.15 54.68
N GLN A 529 -8.11 -21.04 56.00
CA GLN A 529 -9.24 -20.92 56.92
C GLN A 529 -9.71 -19.47 56.99
N PHE A 530 -11.01 -19.24 56.88
CA PHE A 530 -11.60 -17.90 57.01
C PHE A 530 -11.32 -17.31 58.40
N VAL A 531 -10.91 -16.04 58.44
CA VAL A 531 -10.64 -15.29 59.67
C VAL A 531 -11.68 -14.20 59.88
N ARG A 532 -11.88 -13.36 58.86
CA ARG A 532 -12.79 -12.20 58.91
C ARG A 532 -13.09 -11.66 57.52
N ALA A 533 -14.16 -10.87 57.42
CA ALA A 533 -14.50 -10.10 56.25
C ALA A 533 -14.89 -8.68 56.64
N TRP A 534 -14.61 -7.71 55.76
CA TRP A 534 -15.09 -6.34 55.90
C TRP A 534 -15.37 -5.74 54.52
N GLY A 535 -16.24 -4.73 54.48
CA GLY A 535 -16.75 -4.20 53.22
C GLY A 535 -18.25 -4.39 53.09
N ARG A 536 -18.89 -3.47 52.36
CA ARG A 536 -20.27 -3.59 51.87
C ARG A 536 -20.43 -2.71 50.64
N TYR A 537 -21.44 -2.98 49.82
CA TYR A 537 -21.72 -2.17 48.64
C TYR A 537 -21.98 -0.70 49.00
N GLY A 538 -21.34 0.22 48.28
CA GLY A 538 -21.68 1.64 48.27
C GLY A 538 -21.03 2.36 47.11
N LYS A 539 -21.78 3.26 46.45
CA LYS A 539 -21.34 4.05 45.29
C LYS A 539 -21.25 5.55 45.63
N VAL A 540 -20.12 6.18 45.31
CA VAL A 540 -19.86 7.60 45.66
C VAL A 540 -20.87 8.55 44.99
N GLU A 541 -21.41 8.19 43.82
CA GLU A 541 -22.41 8.99 43.08
C GLU A 541 -23.77 9.08 43.77
N ASP A 542 -24.08 8.22 44.73
CA ASP A 542 -25.41 8.18 45.39
C ASP A 542 -25.60 9.30 46.44
N GLY A 543 -24.65 10.25 46.54
CA GLY A 543 -24.89 11.58 47.12
C GLY A 543 -24.61 11.74 48.62
N THR A 544 -23.99 10.76 49.28
CA THR A 544 -23.51 10.89 50.65
C THR A 544 -22.03 10.51 50.70
N GLY A 545 -21.17 11.34 51.27
CA GLY A 545 -19.75 11.02 51.42
C GLY A 545 -19.59 9.66 52.11
N LEU A 546 -19.32 8.62 51.33
CA LEU A 546 -19.27 7.25 51.82
C LEU A 546 -18.13 7.11 52.80
N GLU A 547 -18.44 6.65 54.01
CA GLU A 547 -17.44 6.29 55.00
C GLU A 547 -16.49 5.21 54.46
N GLY A 548 -15.34 5.06 55.12
CA GLY A 548 -14.39 4.01 54.81
C GLY A 548 -14.98 2.61 55.04
N GLY A 549 -14.66 1.66 54.16
CA GLY A 549 -15.20 0.30 54.20
C GLY A 549 -16.47 0.07 53.40
N PHE A 550 -16.91 1.03 52.58
CA PHE A 550 -17.85 0.80 51.47
C PHE A 550 -17.07 0.62 50.16
N PHE A 551 -17.44 -0.36 49.33
CA PHE A 551 -16.78 -0.64 48.06
C PHE A 551 -17.77 -0.74 46.90
N ASN A 552 -17.31 -0.45 45.69
CA ASN A 552 -17.98 -0.71 44.43
C ASN A 552 -17.00 -1.47 43.52
N GLU A 553 -17.19 -2.79 43.45
CA GLU A 553 -16.27 -3.78 42.89
C GLU A 553 -14.79 -3.56 43.28
N PRO A 554 -14.36 -3.91 44.51
CA PRO A 554 -12.96 -3.85 44.86
C PRO A 554 -12.16 -4.87 44.04
N TRP A 555 -11.03 -4.44 43.46
CA TRP A 555 -10.24 -5.26 42.53
C TRP A 555 -8.84 -5.55 43.05
N GLY A 556 -7.90 -4.61 42.96
CA GLY A 556 -6.55 -4.81 43.48
C GLY A 556 -6.49 -4.78 45.00
N ILE A 557 -5.58 -5.58 45.54
CA ILE A 557 -5.25 -5.59 46.96
C ILE A 557 -3.75 -5.78 47.13
N ALA A 558 -3.18 -5.08 48.10
CA ALA A 558 -1.78 -5.24 48.49
C ALA A 558 -1.63 -5.07 50.00
N VAL A 559 -0.63 -5.74 50.58
CA VAL A 559 -0.30 -5.62 52.01
C VAL A 559 1.06 -4.97 52.15
N GLY A 560 1.13 -3.89 52.93
CA GLY A 560 2.37 -3.20 53.22
C GLY A 560 3.26 -3.94 54.22
N PRO A 561 4.53 -3.53 54.36
CA PRO A 561 5.47 -4.15 55.31
C PRO A 561 5.04 -3.98 56.79
N ASP A 562 4.19 -3.00 57.09
CA ASP A 562 3.57 -2.76 58.39
C ASP A 562 2.28 -3.59 58.62
N GLY A 563 1.90 -4.43 57.66
CA GLY A 563 0.65 -5.19 57.66
C GLY A 563 -0.59 -4.38 57.25
N ALA A 564 -0.45 -3.12 56.84
CA ALA A 564 -1.57 -2.34 56.35
C ALA A 564 -2.09 -2.89 55.02
N VAL A 565 -3.42 -2.96 54.87
CA VAL A 565 -4.08 -3.50 53.67
C VAL A 565 -4.58 -2.34 52.81
N TYR A 566 -4.16 -2.32 51.55
CA TYR A 566 -4.55 -1.32 50.55
C TYR A 566 -5.46 -1.96 49.50
N VAL A 567 -6.59 -1.33 49.20
CA VAL A 567 -7.62 -1.87 48.33
C VAL A 567 -7.98 -0.85 47.25
N ALA A 568 -7.99 -1.28 46.00
CA ALA A 568 -8.45 -0.48 44.87
C ALA A 568 -9.96 -0.61 44.75
N ASP A 569 -10.66 0.50 45.01
CA ASP A 569 -12.11 0.57 44.93
C ASP A 569 -12.50 1.08 43.54
N LEU A 570 -12.58 0.14 42.59
CA LEU A 570 -12.55 0.39 41.15
C LEU A 570 -13.53 1.47 40.71
N TRP A 571 -14.82 1.25 40.95
CA TRP A 571 -15.88 2.11 40.46
C TRP A 571 -16.22 3.26 41.41
N ASN A 572 -15.50 3.38 42.53
CA ASN A 572 -15.49 4.59 43.35
C ASN A 572 -14.23 5.43 43.13
N HIS A 573 -13.35 5.02 42.20
CA HIS A 573 -12.19 5.79 41.76
C HIS A 573 -11.26 6.21 42.90
N ARG A 574 -11.03 5.31 43.86
CA ARG A 574 -10.27 5.60 45.09
C ARG A 574 -9.49 4.40 45.60
N ILE A 575 -8.50 4.70 46.44
CA ILE A 575 -7.73 3.72 47.21
C ILE A 575 -8.13 3.83 48.67
N GLN A 576 -8.34 2.69 49.33
CA GLN A 576 -8.65 2.63 50.76
C GLN A 576 -7.57 1.85 51.51
N LYS A 577 -7.14 2.38 52.66
CA LYS A 577 -6.14 1.80 53.56
C LYS A 577 -6.81 1.32 54.85
N PHE A 578 -6.48 0.10 55.27
CA PHE A 578 -6.96 -0.54 56.48
C PHE A 578 -5.80 -1.07 57.33
N THR A 579 -6.06 -1.30 58.61
CA THR A 579 -5.16 -2.11 59.45
C THR A 579 -5.21 -3.58 59.01
N ALA A 580 -4.27 -4.40 59.47
CA ALA A 580 -4.32 -5.86 59.32
C ALA A 580 -5.63 -6.47 59.88
N ASP A 581 -6.30 -5.76 60.79
CA ASP A 581 -7.56 -6.14 61.42
C ASP A 581 -8.81 -5.72 60.65
N GLY A 582 -8.63 -5.13 59.46
CA GLY A 582 -9.72 -4.63 58.61
C GLY A 582 -10.34 -3.32 59.11
N GLN A 583 -9.70 -2.61 60.05
CA GLN A 583 -10.18 -1.30 60.51
C GLN A 583 -9.77 -0.22 59.53
N PHE A 584 -10.71 0.63 59.13
CA PHE A 584 -10.44 1.72 58.19
C PHE A 584 -9.45 2.73 58.77
N ILE A 585 -8.43 3.10 57.99
CA ILE A 585 -7.45 4.13 58.35
C ILE A 585 -7.72 5.40 57.56
N ARG A 586 -7.74 5.30 56.23
CA ARG A 586 -7.93 6.46 55.33
C ARG A 586 -8.27 6.02 53.91
N MET A 587 -8.69 6.99 53.10
CA MET A 587 -8.87 6.83 51.66
C MET A 587 -8.45 8.10 50.92
N TRP A 588 -8.13 7.97 49.65
CA TRP A 588 -7.85 9.09 48.75
C TRP A 588 -8.19 8.68 47.31
N GLY A 589 -8.39 9.68 46.45
CA GLY A 589 -8.83 9.47 45.08
C GLY A 589 -10.19 10.10 44.79
N ARG A 590 -10.37 10.54 43.55
CA ARG A 590 -11.64 11.00 42.97
C ARG A 590 -11.68 10.60 41.50
N PHE A 591 -12.88 10.52 40.94
CA PHE A 591 -13.02 10.43 39.49
C PHE A 591 -12.62 11.76 38.83
N ALA A 592 -11.55 11.74 38.04
CA ALA A 592 -11.13 12.85 37.18
C ALA A 592 -10.05 12.39 36.19
N GLN A 593 -9.89 13.15 35.11
CA GLN A 593 -8.86 12.96 34.07
C GLN A 593 -8.04 14.24 33.86
N ASP A 594 -7.77 14.98 34.93
CA ASP A 594 -7.06 16.27 34.93
C ASP A 594 -5.54 16.13 35.14
N GLY A 595 -5.03 14.90 35.21
CA GLY A 595 -3.62 14.59 35.42
C GLY A 595 -3.15 14.64 36.87
N ALA A 596 -3.96 15.08 37.84
CA ALA A 596 -3.56 15.08 39.24
C ALA A 596 -3.33 13.66 39.79
N PHE A 597 -2.47 13.53 40.80
CA PHE A 597 -2.12 12.22 41.38
C PHE A 597 -3.35 11.47 41.90
N ASP A 598 -4.28 12.16 42.56
CA ASP A 598 -5.48 11.58 43.15
C ASP A 598 -6.70 11.54 42.20
N SER A 599 -6.49 11.81 40.91
CA SER A 599 -7.53 11.72 39.88
C SER A 599 -7.48 10.36 39.21
N PHE A 600 -8.30 9.42 39.65
CA PHE A 600 -8.33 8.06 39.12
C PHE A 600 -9.49 7.84 38.15
N TYR A 601 -9.28 6.97 37.18
CA TYR A 601 -10.33 6.34 36.39
C TYR A 601 -10.18 4.82 36.45
N GLY A 602 -10.88 4.18 37.40
CA GLY A 602 -10.87 2.73 37.52
C GLY A 602 -9.50 2.20 37.94
N PRO A 603 -9.00 2.56 39.14
CA PRO A 603 -7.75 2.00 39.63
C PRO A 603 -7.89 0.49 39.83
N ARG A 604 -6.96 -0.30 39.28
CA ARG A 604 -7.02 -1.77 39.31
C ARG A 604 -5.98 -2.39 40.23
N ALA A 605 -4.78 -2.70 39.75
CA ALA A 605 -3.76 -3.31 40.59
C ALA A 605 -3.12 -2.29 41.54
N ILE A 606 -2.69 -2.81 42.69
CA ILE A 606 -1.86 -2.11 43.66
C ILE A 606 -0.67 -3.02 43.98
N ALA A 607 0.53 -2.44 44.02
CA ALA A 607 1.71 -3.08 44.58
C ALA A 607 2.34 -2.17 45.64
N VAL A 608 3.04 -2.76 46.61
CA VAL A 608 3.71 -2.02 47.69
C VAL A 608 5.14 -2.51 47.84
N ASP A 609 6.09 -1.60 47.98
CA ASP A 609 7.49 -1.95 48.23
C ASP A 609 7.84 -1.96 49.74
N ALA A 610 9.08 -2.32 50.08
CA ALA A 610 9.51 -2.39 51.48
C ALA A 610 9.66 -1.02 52.16
N ALA A 611 9.72 0.07 51.38
CA ALA A 611 9.67 1.44 51.91
C ALA A 611 8.24 1.93 52.18
N GLY A 612 7.23 1.13 51.81
CA GLY A 612 5.82 1.47 51.94
C GLY A 612 5.32 2.44 50.86
N ARG A 613 6.00 2.53 49.71
CA ARG A 613 5.48 3.22 48.51
C ARG A 613 4.49 2.33 47.79
N LEU A 614 3.41 2.94 47.30
CA LEU A 614 2.32 2.27 46.61
C LEU A 614 2.38 2.60 45.13
N TYR A 615 2.14 1.58 44.29
CA TYR A 615 2.08 1.70 42.84
C TYR A 615 0.69 1.29 42.40
N VAL A 616 -0.07 2.24 41.86
CA VAL A 616 -1.48 2.04 41.51
C VAL A 616 -1.63 2.11 40.00
N ALA A 617 -2.11 1.04 39.38
CA ALA A 617 -2.53 1.08 37.98
C ALA A 617 -3.81 1.90 37.85
N ASP A 618 -3.68 3.13 37.36
CA ASP A 618 -4.80 4.02 37.03
C ASP A 618 -5.23 3.75 35.59
N THR A 619 -5.88 2.60 35.44
CA THR A 619 -6.10 1.92 34.18
C THR A 619 -6.79 2.79 33.12
N GLY A 620 -7.90 3.46 33.46
CA GLY A 620 -8.64 4.30 32.53
C GLY A 620 -7.97 5.63 32.17
N ASN A 621 -6.83 5.95 32.80
CA ASN A 621 -5.99 7.10 32.47
C ASN A 621 -4.63 6.68 31.90
N ASP A 622 -4.45 5.40 31.56
CA ASP A 622 -3.25 4.84 30.92
C ASP A 622 -1.93 5.17 31.65
N ARG A 623 -1.93 5.07 32.98
CA ARG A 623 -0.77 5.40 33.81
C ARG A 623 -0.67 4.55 35.07
N VAL A 624 0.51 4.51 35.67
CA VAL A 624 0.72 4.02 37.03
C VAL A 624 1.11 5.18 37.94
N VAL A 625 0.38 5.39 39.03
CA VAL A 625 0.62 6.49 39.96
C VAL A 625 1.30 5.96 41.22
N VAL A 626 2.39 6.62 41.63
CA VAL A 626 3.19 6.24 42.79
C VAL A 626 2.83 7.14 43.98
N PHE A 627 2.58 6.56 45.15
CA PHE A 627 2.28 7.29 46.38
C PHE A 627 3.18 6.85 47.54
N ASP A 628 3.29 7.69 48.57
CA ASP A 628 3.75 7.27 49.89
C ASP A 628 2.62 6.58 50.69
N SER A 629 2.96 6.01 51.85
CA SER A 629 2.01 5.33 52.74
C SER A 629 0.93 6.24 53.35
N ASN A 630 1.06 7.56 53.16
CA ASN A 630 0.11 8.59 53.53
C ASN A 630 -0.71 9.09 52.31
N GLY A 631 -0.62 8.45 51.15
CA GLY A 631 -1.38 8.84 49.96
C GLY A 631 -0.94 10.15 49.32
N ASN A 632 0.27 10.63 49.59
CA ASN A 632 0.86 11.75 48.86
C ASN A 632 1.49 11.24 47.56
N GLY A 633 1.17 11.88 46.43
CA GLY A 633 1.73 11.51 45.12
C GLY A 633 3.24 11.77 45.05
N LEU A 634 3.97 10.79 44.53
CA LEU A 634 5.43 10.80 44.38
C LEU A 634 5.85 10.89 42.91
N ASP A 635 5.23 10.10 42.03
CA ASP A 635 5.57 10.03 40.61
C ASP A 635 4.42 9.47 39.76
N ILE A 636 4.49 9.64 38.44
CA ILE A 636 3.60 9.03 37.45
C ILE A 636 4.46 8.31 36.41
N ILE A 637 4.20 7.01 36.26
CA ILE A 637 4.87 6.14 35.30
C ILE A 637 3.98 5.97 34.07
N GLY A 638 4.56 6.27 32.90
CA GLY A 638 3.94 6.10 31.60
C GLY A 638 3.04 7.25 31.17
N THR A 639 2.68 7.21 29.90
CA THR A 639 1.74 8.13 29.23
C THR A 639 0.87 7.32 28.28
N SER A 640 -0.35 7.76 27.97
CA SER A 640 -1.22 7.05 27.02
C SER A 640 -0.54 6.91 25.65
N GLY A 641 -0.48 5.68 25.11
CA GLY A 641 0.05 5.40 23.77
C GLY A 641 0.67 4.00 23.60
N PHE A 642 1.35 3.82 22.46
CA PHE A 642 1.87 2.53 21.99
C PHE A 642 3.40 2.46 21.93
N GLU A 643 4.07 3.62 22.02
CA GLU A 643 5.53 3.71 21.99
C GLU A 643 6.15 3.08 23.26
N PRO A 644 7.45 2.72 23.26
CA PRO A 644 8.14 2.28 24.46
C PRO A 644 8.01 3.31 25.60
N GLY A 645 7.56 2.85 26.77
CA GLY A 645 7.26 3.71 27.92
C GLY A 645 5.86 4.32 27.93
N ALA A 646 5.10 4.24 26.84
CA ALA A 646 3.68 4.57 26.81
C ALA A 646 2.82 3.34 27.15
N LEU A 647 1.62 3.54 27.68
CA LEU A 647 0.72 2.49 28.18
C LEU A 647 -0.65 2.59 27.49
N ASP A 648 -1.31 1.45 27.29
CA ASP A 648 -2.69 1.30 26.83
C ASP A 648 -3.33 0.19 27.68
N GLU A 649 -4.24 0.58 28.59
CA GLU A 649 -4.85 -0.33 29.57
C GLU A 649 -3.83 -1.04 30.47
N PRO A 650 -3.06 -0.29 31.30
CA PRO A 650 -2.20 -0.90 32.31
C PRO A 650 -3.08 -1.51 33.41
N VAL A 651 -2.95 -2.82 33.66
CA VAL A 651 -3.82 -3.51 34.63
C VAL A 651 -3.08 -4.09 35.81
N GLY A 652 -2.01 -4.84 35.58
CA GLY A 652 -1.18 -5.43 36.62
C GLY A 652 0.08 -4.61 36.88
N VAL A 653 0.55 -4.62 38.14
CA VAL A 653 1.80 -3.97 38.55
C VAL A 653 2.52 -4.88 39.54
N ALA A 654 3.83 -5.06 39.37
CA ALA A 654 4.70 -5.66 40.37
C ALA A 654 5.96 -4.80 40.54
N VAL A 655 6.52 -4.81 41.74
CA VAL A 655 7.64 -3.94 42.12
C VAL A 655 8.70 -4.74 42.86
N THR A 656 9.98 -4.35 42.71
CA THR A 656 11.05 -4.90 43.54
C THR A 656 10.96 -4.42 44.98
N SER A 657 11.52 -5.15 45.93
CA SER A 657 11.43 -4.81 47.36
C SER A 657 12.01 -3.42 47.69
N ASP A 658 13.03 -2.98 46.97
CA ASP A 658 13.64 -1.65 47.07
C ASP A 658 12.92 -0.58 46.21
N GLY A 659 11.92 -0.96 45.43
CA GLY A 659 11.24 -0.13 44.44
C GLY A 659 12.13 0.37 43.30
N GLY A 660 13.28 -0.25 43.08
CA GLY A 660 14.17 0.07 41.96
C GLY A 660 13.60 -0.28 40.58
N GLU A 661 12.77 -1.31 40.48
CA GLU A 661 12.12 -1.72 39.23
C GLU A 661 10.62 -1.92 39.40
N VAL A 662 9.86 -1.49 38.39
CA VAL A 662 8.41 -1.67 38.29
C VAL A 662 8.09 -2.37 36.98
N TYR A 663 7.30 -3.43 37.05
CA TYR A 663 6.79 -4.19 35.93
C TYR A 663 5.31 -3.87 35.76
N ILE A 664 4.89 -3.56 34.53
CA ILE A 664 3.52 -3.15 34.20
C ILE A 664 2.99 -4.04 33.08
N ALA A 665 1.81 -4.63 33.29
CA ALA A 665 1.06 -5.33 32.25
C ALA A 665 0.27 -4.32 31.43
N ASP A 666 0.83 -4.00 30.27
CA ASP A 666 0.28 -3.10 29.27
C ASP A 666 -0.61 -3.92 28.32
N THR A 667 -1.83 -4.20 28.81
CA THR A 667 -2.60 -5.37 28.36
C THR A 667 -3.13 -5.19 26.95
N TRP A 668 -3.56 -3.99 26.56
CA TRP A 668 -4.05 -3.72 25.21
C TRP A 668 -2.94 -3.49 24.17
N ASN A 669 -1.71 -3.29 24.64
CA ASN A 669 -0.49 -3.38 23.83
C ASN A 669 0.13 -4.79 23.82
N GLN A 670 -0.49 -5.76 24.50
CA GLN A 670 -0.07 -7.17 24.55
C GLN A 670 1.40 -7.32 24.96
N ARG A 671 1.84 -6.53 25.93
CA ARG A 671 3.24 -6.53 26.36
C ARG A 671 3.38 -6.31 27.86
N LEU A 672 4.53 -6.74 28.37
CA LEU A 672 5.02 -6.36 29.68
C LEU A 672 6.11 -5.31 29.50
N GLN A 673 6.09 -4.29 30.36
CA GLN A 673 7.11 -3.26 30.38
C GLN A 673 7.78 -3.19 31.74
N ARG A 674 9.10 -2.96 31.74
CA ARG A 674 9.90 -2.69 32.94
C ARG A 674 10.34 -1.23 32.94
N PHE A 675 10.16 -0.59 34.08
CA PHE A 675 10.62 0.76 34.36
C PHE A 675 11.61 0.71 35.52
N VAL A 676 12.68 1.51 35.44
CA VAL A 676 13.73 1.58 36.46
C VAL A 676 13.72 2.96 37.09
N ARG A 677 13.92 3.00 38.41
CA ARG A 677 13.96 4.23 39.19
C ARG A 677 15.35 4.86 39.13
N ASP A 678 15.41 6.14 38.78
CA ASP A 678 16.63 6.93 38.92
C ASP A 678 16.90 7.22 40.41
N GLU A 679 18.08 6.83 40.91
CA GLU A 679 18.42 7.03 42.34
C GLU A 679 18.59 8.51 42.73
N LEU A 680 18.93 9.38 41.78
CA LEU A 680 19.17 10.80 42.01
C LEU A 680 17.88 11.62 41.92
N THR A 681 17.07 11.40 40.88
CA THR A 681 15.83 12.18 40.69
C THR A 681 14.63 11.53 41.37
N GLY A 682 14.67 10.21 41.55
CA GLY A 682 13.57 9.43 42.07
C GLY A 682 12.47 9.09 41.07
N GLU A 683 12.62 9.52 39.81
CA GLU A 683 11.68 9.31 38.70
C GLU A 683 11.87 7.91 38.08
N TYR A 684 10.78 7.33 37.58
CA TYR A 684 10.83 6.10 36.80
C TYR A 684 11.02 6.36 35.31
N ARG A 685 11.88 5.57 34.68
CA ARG A 685 12.15 5.63 33.23
C ARG A 685 11.97 4.27 32.60
N PHE A 686 11.46 4.27 31.37
CA PHE A 686 11.37 3.06 30.57
C PHE A 686 12.75 2.41 30.42
N ASP A 687 12.79 1.09 30.55
CA ASP A 687 14.02 0.31 30.44
C ASP A 687 13.91 -0.76 29.35
N LEU A 688 12.91 -1.65 29.44
CA LEU A 688 12.66 -2.64 28.39
C LEU A 688 11.20 -3.09 28.31
N GLU A 689 10.85 -3.73 27.19
CA GLU A 689 9.55 -4.36 26.97
C GLU A 689 9.70 -5.71 26.27
N TRP A 690 8.69 -6.56 26.43
CA TRP A 690 8.56 -7.79 25.66
C TRP A 690 7.09 -8.13 25.41
N SER A 691 6.81 -8.68 24.22
CA SER A 691 5.47 -9.09 23.83
C SER A 691 5.01 -10.33 24.59
N VAL A 692 3.72 -10.34 24.92
CA VAL A 692 3.01 -11.46 25.54
C VAL A 692 1.96 -11.95 24.56
N SER A 693 2.32 -12.96 23.75
CA SER A 693 1.50 -13.60 22.71
C SER A 693 0.38 -14.48 23.29
N ALA A 694 -0.27 -14.01 24.34
CA ALA A 694 -1.30 -14.69 25.09
C ALA A 694 -2.47 -13.75 25.45
N TRP A 695 -2.23 -12.44 25.50
CA TRP A 695 -3.22 -11.45 25.89
C TRP A 695 -3.99 -10.90 24.68
N TYR A 696 -4.92 -11.70 24.17
CA TYR A 696 -5.73 -11.34 23.00
C TYR A 696 -7.07 -10.66 23.35
N GLY A 697 -7.60 -10.97 24.54
CA GLY A 697 -8.87 -10.46 25.03
C GLY A 697 -8.88 -8.97 25.34
N GLN A 698 -9.89 -8.27 24.82
CA GLN A 698 -10.20 -6.89 25.22
C GLN A 698 -11.24 -6.82 26.35
N SER A 699 -11.69 -7.96 26.88
CA SER A 699 -12.65 -8.03 27.98
C SER A 699 -12.23 -7.10 29.10
N LEU A 700 -13.15 -6.22 29.53
CA LEU A 700 -12.93 -5.37 30.69
C LEU A 700 -12.83 -6.20 31.97
N ASP A 701 -13.40 -7.41 31.98
CA ASP A 701 -13.40 -8.32 33.12
C ASP A 701 -12.16 -9.20 33.19
N ASN A 702 -11.67 -9.76 32.09
CA ASN A 702 -10.64 -10.80 32.12
C ASN A 702 -9.25 -10.18 32.10
N LYS A 703 -8.83 -9.60 33.24
CA LYS A 703 -7.61 -8.81 33.30
C LYS A 703 -6.53 -9.45 34.16
N PRO A 704 -5.31 -9.63 33.63
CA PRO A 704 -4.22 -10.25 34.37
C PRO A 704 -3.62 -9.26 35.37
N PHE A 705 -3.57 -9.64 36.64
CA PHE A 705 -2.62 -8.99 37.56
C PHE A 705 -1.29 -9.71 37.46
N LEU A 706 -0.20 -9.11 37.92
CA LEU A 706 1.10 -9.75 37.89
C LEU A 706 1.80 -9.61 39.23
N THR A 707 2.69 -10.56 39.51
CA THR A 707 3.52 -10.56 40.71
C THR A 707 4.93 -11.03 40.37
N ARG A 708 5.84 -10.82 41.31
CA ARG A 708 7.23 -11.28 41.23
C ARG A 708 7.52 -12.18 42.42
N ASP A 709 8.33 -13.20 42.22
CA ASP A 709 8.84 -14.03 43.32
C ASP A 709 10.18 -13.53 43.87
N ALA A 710 10.70 -14.19 44.91
CA ALA A 710 11.98 -13.81 45.53
C ALA A 710 13.20 -14.00 44.59
N ALA A 711 13.12 -14.96 43.66
CA ALA A 711 14.17 -15.20 42.66
C ALA A 711 14.17 -14.15 41.53
N GLY A 712 13.09 -13.38 41.43
CA GLY A 712 12.90 -12.34 40.42
C GLY A 712 12.27 -12.79 39.13
N ARG A 713 11.59 -13.93 39.16
CA ARG A 713 10.71 -14.37 38.09
C ARG A 713 9.38 -13.63 38.18
N LEU A 714 8.83 -13.29 37.03
CA LEU A 714 7.55 -12.61 36.90
C LEU A 714 6.46 -13.62 36.56
N LEU A 715 5.40 -13.65 37.36
CA LEU A 715 4.23 -14.49 37.13
C LEU A 715 3.13 -13.63 36.52
N ALA A 716 2.73 -14.00 35.32
CA ALA A 716 1.77 -13.30 34.49
C ALA A 716 0.66 -14.27 34.05
N PRO A 717 -0.53 -14.21 34.66
CA PRO A 717 -1.70 -14.98 34.24
C PRO A 717 -2.05 -14.67 32.78
N ASP A 718 -2.52 -15.70 32.11
CA ASP A 718 -3.20 -15.65 30.82
C ASP A 718 -4.66 -16.06 31.07
N PRO A 719 -5.57 -15.09 31.31
CA PRO A 719 -6.94 -15.38 31.70
C PRO A 719 -7.71 -16.22 30.68
N GLU A 720 -7.42 -16.08 29.39
CA GLU A 720 -8.13 -16.74 28.30
C GLU A 720 -7.45 -18.04 27.85
N GLY A 721 -6.13 -18.16 28.07
CA GLY A 721 -5.39 -19.42 27.90
C GLY A 721 -5.39 -20.32 29.13
N TYR A 722 -6.11 -19.95 30.21
CA TYR A 722 -6.31 -20.76 31.40
C TYR A 722 -5.01 -21.24 32.04
N ARG A 723 -3.99 -20.37 32.08
CA ARG A 723 -2.64 -20.71 32.55
C ARG A 723 -1.91 -19.53 33.16
N VAL A 724 -0.85 -19.80 33.92
CA VAL A 724 0.08 -18.79 34.41
C VAL A 724 1.39 -18.89 33.64
N LEU A 725 1.85 -17.78 33.07
CA LEU A 725 3.13 -17.68 32.38
C LEU A 725 4.20 -17.19 33.36
N VAL A 726 5.42 -17.74 33.26
CA VAL A 726 6.56 -17.30 34.07
C VAL A 726 7.65 -16.77 33.16
N PHE A 727 8.08 -15.55 33.42
CA PHE A 727 9.17 -14.88 32.72
C PHE A 727 10.35 -14.62 33.68
N ASP A 728 11.56 -14.53 33.15
CA ASP A 728 12.69 -13.99 33.89
C ASP A 728 12.67 -12.45 33.92
N ARG A 729 13.67 -11.85 34.57
CA ARG A 729 13.84 -10.39 34.64
C ARG A 729 14.01 -9.73 33.26
N GLY A 730 14.50 -10.45 32.25
CA GLY A 730 14.73 -9.96 30.90
C GLY A 730 13.57 -10.17 29.93
N GLY A 731 12.47 -10.78 30.38
CA GLY A 731 11.30 -11.11 29.55
C GLY A 731 11.40 -12.43 28.81
N GLN A 732 12.40 -13.26 29.10
CA GLN A 732 12.49 -14.61 28.55
C GLN A 732 11.47 -15.50 29.23
N PHE A 733 10.65 -16.20 28.42
CA PHE A 733 9.73 -17.20 28.92
C PHE A 733 10.48 -18.40 29.52
N LEU A 734 10.09 -18.80 30.73
CA LEU A 734 10.70 -19.90 31.48
C LEU A 734 9.82 -21.15 31.48
N THR A 735 8.55 -20.99 31.87
CA THR A 735 7.61 -22.10 32.03
C THR A 735 6.17 -21.59 32.13
N THR A 736 5.20 -22.49 31.98
CA THR A 736 3.79 -22.22 32.25
C THR A 736 3.12 -23.44 32.89
N TRP A 737 2.03 -23.22 33.63
CA TRP A 737 1.17 -24.30 34.11
C TRP A 737 -0.30 -23.88 34.11
N GLY A 738 -1.18 -24.88 34.19
CA GLY A 738 -2.64 -24.71 34.10
C GLY A 738 -3.16 -25.09 32.74
N ASP A 739 -4.43 -25.52 32.69
CA ASP A 739 -5.23 -25.76 31.48
C ASP A 739 -6.70 -25.47 31.79
N ALA A 740 -7.57 -25.46 30.78
CA ALA A 740 -9.00 -25.24 30.97
C ALA A 740 -9.64 -26.35 31.80
N GLY A 741 -10.31 -26.00 32.91
CA GLY A 741 -11.01 -26.97 33.75
C GLY A 741 -11.41 -26.44 35.13
N ALA A 742 -11.75 -27.38 36.02
CA ALA A 742 -12.19 -27.09 37.38
C ALA A 742 -11.58 -28.04 38.42
N ASP A 743 -10.61 -28.87 38.04
CA ASP A 743 -9.86 -29.70 38.99
C ASP A 743 -8.74 -28.90 39.67
N ASN A 744 -7.96 -29.54 40.55
CA ASN A 744 -6.92 -28.86 41.32
C ASN A 744 -5.65 -28.53 40.50
N SER A 745 -5.60 -28.86 39.21
CA SER A 745 -4.49 -28.57 38.28
C SER A 745 -4.89 -27.67 37.11
N THR A 746 -6.18 -27.32 37.02
CA THR A 746 -6.79 -26.58 35.91
C THR A 746 -7.52 -25.34 36.42
N PHE A 747 -7.78 -24.42 35.50
CA PHE A 747 -8.40 -23.14 35.77
C PHE A 747 -9.58 -22.89 34.84
N SER A 748 -10.54 -22.10 35.32
CA SER A 748 -11.38 -21.32 34.42
C SER A 748 -10.66 -19.99 34.18
N ILE A 749 -11.37 -18.87 34.14
CA ILE A 749 -10.74 -17.56 33.95
C ILE A 749 -9.87 -17.21 35.16
N LEU A 750 -8.60 -16.88 34.90
CA LEU A 750 -7.65 -16.42 35.92
C LEU A 750 -7.76 -14.92 36.16
N ALA A 751 -7.47 -14.47 37.38
CA ALA A 751 -7.41 -13.05 37.73
C ALA A 751 -6.11 -12.72 38.48
N GLY A 752 -6.17 -12.55 39.80
CA GLY A 752 -5.06 -12.18 40.66
C GLY A 752 -4.04 -13.30 40.87
N VAL A 753 -2.79 -12.90 41.05
CA VAL A 753 -1.70 -13.78 41.48
C VAL A 753 -0.86 -13.08 42.56
N ALA A 754 -0.44 -13.83 43.57
CA ALA A 754 0.48 -13.38 44.62
C ALA A 754 1.45 -14.49 44.98
N VAL A 755 2.55 -14.17 45.67
CA VAL A 755 3.54 -15.15 46.15
C VAL A 755 3.69 -14.99 47.65
N ASP A 756 3.73 -16.09 48.39
CA ASP A 756 3.98 -16.08 49.83
C ASP A 756 5.48 -15.96 50.17
N PRO A 757 5.86 -15.75 51.44
CA PRO A 757 7.26 -15.66 51.84
C PRO A 757 8.11 -16.91 51.53
N ASP A 758 7.48 -18.08 51.35
CA ASP A 758 8.14 -19.34 50.97
C ASP A 758 8.30 -19.50 49.44
N GLY A 759 7.79 -18.53 48.65
CA GLY A 759 7.88 -18.54 47.19
C GLY A 759 6.73 -19.27 46.48
N ARG A 760 5.69 -19.71 47.20
CA ARG A 760 4.55 -20.43 46.62
C ARG A 760 3.52 -19.46 46.04
N PRO A 761 3.10 -19.63 44.77
CA PRO A 761 2.10 -18.76 44.18
C PRO A 761 0.68 -19.11 44.62
N TYR A 762 -0.07 -18.08 45.01
CA TYR A 762 -1.52 -18.09 45.14
C TYR A 762 -2.13 -17.50 43.86
N VAL A 763 -3.10 -18.20 43.30
CA VAL A 763 -3.75 -17.86 42.04
C VAL A 763 -5.26 -17.82 42.26
N VAL A 764 -5.89 -16.75 41.78
CA VAL A 764 -7.35 -16.58 41.83
C VAL A 764 -7.96 -17.16 40.56
N ASP A 765 -8.71 -18.24 40.72
CA ASP A 765 -9.52 -18.85 39.67
C ASP A 765 -10.91 -18.22 39.72
N TYR A 766 -11.02 -17.04 39.09
CA TYR A 766 -12.20 -16.19 39.09
C TYR A 766 -13.44 -16.95 38.60
N GLY A 767 -13.30 -17.72 37.51
CA GLY A 767 -14.44 -18.46 36.93
C GLY A 767 -14.98 -19.56 37.85
N ASN A 768 -14.11 -20.21 38.64
CA ASN A 768 -14.52 -21.24 39.60
C ASN A 768 -14.74 -20.71 41.03
N ASN A 769 -14.62 -19.39 41.26
CA ASN A 769 -14.84 -18.73 42.56
C ASN A 769 -14.01 -19.34 43.71
N ARG A 770 -12.71 -19.55 43.45
CA ARG A 770 -11.78 -20.16 44.41
C ARG A 770 -10.38 -19.55 44.31
N VAL A 771 -9.60 -19.76 45.37
CA VAL A 771 -8.17 -19.42 45.41
C VAL A 771 -7.38 -20.70 45.58
N MET A 772 -6.28 -20.80 44.83
CA MET A 772 -5.46 -22.00 44.75
C MET A 772 -4.01 -21.65 45.05
N ARG A 773 -3.35 -22.40 45.94
CA ARG A 773 -1.90 -22.32 46.15
C ARG A 773 -1.23 -23.47 45.41
N PHE A 774 -0.10 -23.18 44.78
CA PHE A 774 0.71 -24.19 44.10
C PHE A 774 2.11 -24.29 44.73
N PRO A 775 2.80 -25.43 44.55
CA PRO A 775 4.23 -25.50 44.84
C PRO A 775 5.02 -24.52 43.95
N VAL A 776 6.25 -24.21 44.36
CA VAL A 776 7.15 -23.33 43.59
C VAL A 776 7.38 -23.92 42.18
N PRO A 777 7.06 -23.18 41.09
CA PRO A 777 7.20 -23.65 39.71
C PRO A 777 8.65 -23.82 39.23
#